data_AF-A0A8T2HPC4-F1
#
_entry.id   AF-A0A8T2HPC4-F1
#
_cell.length_a   1.000
_cell.length_b   1.000
_cell.length_c   1.000
_cell.angle_alpha   90.00
_cell.angle_beta   90.00
_cell.angle_gamma   90.00
#
_symmetry.space_group_name_H-M   'P 1'
#
loop_
_entity.id
_entity.type
_entity.pdbx_description
1 polymer ?
#
loop_
_entity_poly.entity_id
_entity_poly.type
_entity_poly.pdbx_seq_one_letter_code
_entity_poly.pdbx_strand_id
1 'polypeptide(L)'
;MEVIPSCCAYNYVVTAHKPTSVSHSAVGHFTAPEDLNLIISKSTRLEIHKLTPQGLQGCLDVPIFGRISVVKLFRPRGERKDLLFLLTERYRFCVLEFNEAKRELITRAHGDVADKVGRPCEAGQIGIIDPDCRLIGLHLYDGHFKIIPIVDGALQEAFNVRLDELKVLDLAFLHGCAVPTLAVLFEDTKEQRHIKTYQVSVKDKELRDGPWSEACLDSGSSLVVPVRNTSGAVVIGEQAAIYLSDSSVCSASIKPTMVKAFASVGDDGSRYLLGDYLGNLFLLVLEGSDGLVNTLKLEPLGKTSQASTLSYLDNGFVFVGSCFGDSQLVRLHAQPVEGSSPDNYVEVLDTMTNLGPIVDFCVVDLDRQGQGQVVTCSGGGADGSLRIIRNGIGFLEQASVELPGMKGIWSLRKNYADAYDTYLVMAFVGETRVLGMNADDELDEADISGFDSAAQTLWCGNMLHDQIVQVTDKELRILNAETKQAVSNWAPPEGKRIIVVNGNASQVCVATNAGNVVLLRVENGSVVEVGHTKIEGEVSCLDLSPIGANSDSANLLTIGTWSMKIHLLSLPDLQVIGSHDLGGEVMPRSVLLATFEDKPYLLCGLGDGTLLSYHIEEGLLTNRKKLALGTKPITLREFKARGMSHAMMGIQDPKDSVRLLDDQTFETLDVFKLNVYEMACSVSSMKLSDDTAEYFAVGTALAPPEELEPTKGRILLFQVHNGKLQLISQKETRGAVYNLNPFHGKLLAGINSRVQLYKWEQQDDGSRQLVPECSHAGHVLVLFVDVRGDFILIGDLMKSMQLLLYKPDENKLELRARDYNPSWMSAATFLDNDVYLGAENNYNLYTVRKNDEVAEEEMRSRLQVVGGYHLGDFVNRFQSGSLVMRMPDSALSNVPTKIYGSISGAVGVIASIGAEHYEMLAKVQIALTKVISGVGGLEHKEYRSFQTPFSKNTAASQGFIDGDLVEQILDLPVEGRDAVFAELKGEIDPETVLQFVEELSRTLH
;
A
#
# COMPACT_ATOMS: atom_id res chain seq x y z
N MET A 1 -7.09 -6.39 -39.53
CA MET A 1 -6.94 -4.94 -39.37
C MET A 1 -8.33 -4.34 -39.45
N GLU A 2 -9.01 -4.19 -38.31
CA GLU A 2 -10.16 -3.30 -38.24
C GLU A 2 -9.63 -1.87 -38.20
N VAL A 3 -10.24 -0.99 -39.00
CA VAL A 3 -9.88 0.43 -39.09
C VAL A 3 -10.04 1.05 -37.71
N ILE A 4 -8.95 1.56 -37.13
CA ILE A 4 -8.97 2.26 -35.84
C ILE A 4 -9.84 3.51 -36.03
N PRO A 5 -10.94 3.67 -35.27
CA PRO A 5 -11.76 4.86 -35.39
C PRO A 5 -10.96 6.09 -34.98
N SER A 6 -10.91 7.11 -35.85
CA SER A 6 -10.27 8.41 -35.58
C SER A 6 -10.92 9.20 -34.43
N CYS A 7 -11.94 8.64 -33.79
CA CYS A 7 -12.72 9.24 -32.70
C CYS A 7 -12.44 8.65 -31.31
N CYS A 8 -11.41 7.79 -31.15
CA CYS A 8 -11.08 7.19 -29.86
C CYS A 8 -10.27 8.14 -28.95
N ALA A 9 -10.44 7.98 -27.64
CA ALA A 9 -9.49 8.46 -26.64
C ALA A 9 -8.54 7.32 -26.32
N TYR A 10 -7.24 7.61 -26.25
CA TYR A 10 -6.20 6.59 -26.08
C TYR A 10 -5.54 6.76 -24.72
N ASN A 11 -5.61 5.72 -23.90
CA ASN A 11 -5.16 5.76 -22.52
C ASN A 11 -4.20 4.60 -22.24
N TYR A 12 -3.24 4.83 -21.35
CA TYR A 12 -2.34 3.83 -20.79
C TYR A 12 -2.64 3.71 -19.30
N VAL A 13 -2.88 2.50 -18.80
CA VAL A 13 -3.22 2.24 -17.39
C VAL A 13 -2.15 1.36 -16.78
N VAL A 14 -1.55 1.80 -15.68
CA VAL A 14 -0.51 1.06 -14.97
C VAL A 14 -0.72 1.13 -13.46
N THR A 15 -0.35 0.06 -12.77
CA THR A 15 -0.39 -0.04 -11.32
C THR A 15 0.90 0.53 -10.72
N ALA A 16 0.82 1.67 -10.04
CA ALA A 16 1.94 2.28 -9.33
C ALA A 16 2.21 1.63 -7.97
N HIS A 17 1.15 1.21 -7.27
CA HIS A 17 1.22 0.42 -6.05
C HIS A 17 0.25 -0.74 -6.14
N LYS A 18 0.75 -1.95 -5.90
CA LYS A 18 -0.01 -3.20 -6.03
C LYS A 18 -1.11 -3.32 -4.95
N PRO A 19 -2.15 -4.15 -5.18
CA PRO A 19 -3.12 -4.51 -4.16
C PRO A 19 -2.47 -5.04 -2.88
N THR A 20 -2.96 -4.61 -1.73
CA THR A 20 -2.45 -5.01 -0.40
C THR A 20 -3.47 -5.75 0.44
N SER A 21 -4.77 -5.55 0.20
CA SER A 21 -5.85 -6.21 0.94
C SER A 21 -5.82 -7.71 0.73
N VAL A 22 -5.85 -8.46 1.83
CA VAL A 22 -5.87 -9.93 1.80
C VAL A 22 -7.30 -10.42 1.91
N SER A 23 -7.84 -11.02 0.85
CA SER A 23 -9.22 -11.53 0.84
C SER A 23 -9.32 -12.99 1.25
N HIS A 24 -8.36 -13.81 0.85
CA HIS A 24 -8.34 -15.24 1.13
C HIS A 24 -6.95 -15.70 1.53
N SER A 25 -6.90 -16.72 2.39
CA SER A 25 -5.68 -17.44 2.71
C SER A 25 -5.96 -18.95 2.75
N ALA A 26 -4.95 -19.74 2.44
CA ALA A 26 -4.98 -21.19 2.55
C ALA A 26 -3.65 -21.72 3.08
N VAL A 27 -3.72 -22.73 3.94
CA VAL A 27 -2.55 -23.40 4.52
C VAL A 27 -2.56 -24.87 4.14
N GLY A 28 -1.38 -25.38 3.77
CA GLY A 28 -1.18 -26.78 3.41
C GLY A 28 0.21 -27.02 2.85
N HIS A 29 0.43 -28.19 2.26
CA HIS A 29 1.72 -28.62 1.74
C HIS A 29 1.74 -28.53 0.22
N PHE A 30 1.94 -27.32 -0.30
CA PHE A 30 1.79 -27.03 -1.72
C PHE A 30 3.09 -27.11 -2.51
N THR A 31 4.18 -26.60 -1.93
CA THR A 31 5.50 -26.54 -2.58
C THR A 31 6.22 -27.87 -2.52
N ALA A 32 6.22 -28.51 -1.35
CA ALA A 32 6.73 -29.87 -1.12
C ALA A 32 5.88 -30.58 -0.04
N PRO A 33 5.90 -31.92 0.04
CA PRO A 33 5.09 -32.67 1.00
C PRO A 33 5.37 -32.35 2.48
N GLU A 34 6.60 -31.97 2.81
CA GLU A 34 7.04 -31.64 4.17
C GLU A 34 6.99 -30.13 4.46
N ASP A 35 6.87 -29.31 3.41
CA ASP A 35 6.86 -27.87 3.54
C ASP A 35 5.46 -27.41 3.91
N LEU A 36 5.33 -26.62 4.97
CA LEU A 36 4.08 -25.95 5.28
C LEU A 36 4.05 -24.59 4.60
N ASN A 37 3.05 -24.37 3.77
CA ASN A 37 2.89 -23.18 2.97
C ASN A 37 1.68 -22.36 3.40
N LEU A 38 1.84 -21.04 3.32
CA LEU A 38 0.77 -20.07 3.41
C LEU A 38 0.58 -19.47 2.02
N ILE A 39 -0.62 -19.63 1.46
CA ILE A 39 -1.01 -19.03 0.19
C ILE A 39 -1.94 -17.86 0.50
N ILE A 40 -1.61 -16.69 -0.02
CA ILE A 40 -2.32 -15.43 0.22
C ILE A 40 -2.86 -14.92 -1.12
N SER A 41 -4.12 -14.53 -1.15
CA SER A 41 -4.76 -13.91 -2.30
C SER A 41 -5.00 -12.43 -2.03
N LYS A 42 -4.40 -11.57 -2.88
CA LYS A 42 -4.56 -10.11 -2.87
C LYS A 42 -5.24 -9.66 -4.15
N SER A 43 -6.57 -9.74 -4.17
CA SER A 43 -7.42 -9.42 -5.34
C SER A 43 -7.05 -10.22 -6.60
N THR A 44 -6.12 -9.70 -7.41
CA THR A 44 -5.65 -10.26 -8.68
C THR A 44 -4.26 -10.88 -8.58
N ARG A 45 -3.71 -11.02 -7.37
CA ARG A 45 -2.37 -11.62 -7.15
C ARG A 45 -2.42 -12.76 -6.15
N LEU A 46 -1.52 -13.72 -6.39
CA LEU A 46 -1.33 -14.89 -5.55
C LEU A 46 0.12 -14.90 -5.03
N GLU A 47 0.26 -14.84 -3.71
CA GLU A 47 1.55 -14.92 -3.01
C GLU A 47 1.65 -16.27 -2.29
N ILE A 48 2.78 -16.94 -2.43
CA ILE A 48 3.07 -18.22 -1.79
C ILE A 48 4.25 -18.02 -0.86
N HIS A 49 4.04 -18.34 0.41
CA HIS A 49 5.06 -18.29 1.45
C HIS A 49 5.30 -19.69 2.01
N LYS A 50 6.53 -19.96 2.43
CA LYS A 50 6.92 -21.12 3.20
C LYS A 50 7.13 -20.70 4.65
N LEU A 51 6.57 -21.46 5.58
CA LEU A 51 6.85 -21.26 7.00
C LEU A 51 8.26 -21.76 7.32
N THR A 52 9.04 -20.91 7.97
CA THR A 52 10.39 -21.22 8.48
C THR A 52 10.46 -20.88 9.97
N PRO A 53 11.47 -21.38 10.71
CA PRO A 53 11.68 -20.99 12.10
C PRO A 53 11.87 -19.47 12.31
N GLN A 54 12.33 -18.76 11.27
CA GLN A 54 12.51 -17.30 11.29
C GLN A 54 11.26 -16.52 10.85
N GLY A 55 10.15 -17.18 10.51
CA GLY A 55 8.92 -16.56 10.02
C GLY A 55 8.54 -16.98 8.60
N LEU A 56 7.79 -16.13 7.91
CA LEU A 56 7.30 -16.41 6.55
C LEU A 56 8.36 -16.05 5.51
N GLN A 57 8.79 -17.04 4.72
CA GLN A 57 9.69 -16.85 3.59
C GLN A 57 8.88 -16.81 2.28
N GLY A 58 8.98 -15.70 1.53
CA GLY A 58 8.35 -15.59 0.21
C GLY A 58 8.96 -16.57 -0.80
N CYS A 59 8.11 -17.38 -1.45
CA CYS A 59 8.49 -18.34 -2.48
C CYS A 59 8.16 -17.85 -3.89
N LEU A 60 6.95 -17.35 -4.09
CA LEU A 60 6.44 -16.94 -5.39
C LEU A 60 5.39 -15.84 -5.24
N ASP A 61 5.39 -14.86 -6.14
CA ASP A 61 4.41 -13.78 -6.21
C ASP A 61 4.02 -13.57 -7.69
N VAL A 62 2.80 -13.96 -8.07
CA VAL A 62 2.36 -13.97 -9.47
C VAL A 62 1.03 -13.23 -9.68
N PRO A 63 0.89 -12.48 -10.80
CA PRO A 63 -0.39 -11.93 -11.19
C PRO A 63 -1.30 -13.02 -11.78
N ILE A 64 -2.59 -12.90 -11.50
CA ILE A 64 -3.68 -13.73 -12.03
C ILE A 64 -4.54 -12.82 -12.92
N PHE A 65 -4.84 -13.24 -14.15
CA PHE A 65 -5.75 -12.53 -15.05
C PHE A 65 -7.21 -12.77 -14.65
N GLY A 66 -7.56 -12.28 -13.47
CA GLY A 66 -8.88 -12.41 -12.86
C GLY A 66 -8.84 -12.05 -11.39
N ARG A 67 -9.94 -11.45 -10.89
CA ARG A 67 -10.14 -11.23 -9.46
C ARG A 67 -10.50 -12.55 -8.79
N ILE A 68 -9.73 -12.96 -7.80
CA ILE A 68 -9.84 -14.27 -7.16
C ILE A 68 -11.02 -14.26 -6.19
N SER A 69 -11.99 -15.15 -6.42
CA SER A 69 -13.18 -15.33 -5.57
C SER A 69 -13.06 -16.50 -4.61
N VAL A 70 -12.32 -17.56 -4.97
CA VAL A 70 -12.14 -18.73 -4.11
C VAL A 70 -10.71 -19.25 -4.24
N VAL A 71 -10.10 -19.60 -3.09
CA VAL A 71 -8.82 -20.31 -2.99
C VAL A 71 -8.97 -21.47 -2.02
N LYS A 72 -8.72 -22.70 -2.48
CA LYS A 72 -8.75 -23.90 -1.62
C LYS A 72 -7.62 -24.86 -1.99
N LEU A 73 -6.91 -25.34 -0.98
CA LEU A 73 -5.97 -26.46 -1.11
C LEU A 73 -6.71 -27.78 -0.90
N PHE A 74 -6.33 -28.79 -1.67
CA PHE A 74 -6.85 -30.14 -1.53
C PHE A 74 -5.82 -31.17 -2.02
N ARG A 75 -5.88 -32.39 -1.48
CA ARG A 75 -4.96 -33.48 -1.85
C ARG A 75 -5.74 -34.69 -2.36
N PRO A 76 -5.87 -34.87 -3.69
CA PRO A 76 -6.47 -36.06 -4.25
C PRO A 76 -5.70 -37.33 -3.86
N ARG A 77 -6.40 -38.47 -3.82
CA ARG A 77 -5.77 -39.77 -3.56
C ARG A 77 -4.70 -40.06 -4.63
N GLY A 78 -3.48 -40.33 -4.17
CA GLY A 78 -2.34 -40.64 -5.04
C GLY A 78 -1.39 -39.46 -5.28
N GLU A 79 -1.80 -38.23 -4.97
CA GLU A 79 -0.91 -37.06 -5.01
C GLU A 79 -0.11 -36.95 -3.71
N ARG A 80 1.16 -36.50 -3.81
CA ARG A 80 2.07 -36.36 -2.66
C ARG A 80 2.02 -34.99 -1.99
N LYS A 81 1.61 -33.98 -2.75
CA LYS A 81 1.51 -32.58 -2.34
C LYS A 81 0.11 -32.08 -2.67
N ASP A 82 -0.26 -30.96 -2.09
CA ASP A 82 -1.56 -30.35 -2.32
C ASP A 82 -1.63 -29.72 -3.71
N LEU A 83 -2.83 -29.69 -4.27
CA LEU A 83 -3.19 -28.92 -5.45
C LEU A 83 -3.99 -27.69 -5.01
N LEU A 84 -3.88 -26.62 -5.77
CA LEU A 84 -4.58 -25.37 -5.50
C LEU A 84 -5.75 -25.20 -6.48
N PHE A 85 -6.98 -25.23 -5.96
CA PHE A 85 -8.16 -24.81 -6.72
C PHE A 85 -8.34 -23.30 -6.57
N LEU A 86 -8.49 -22.62 -7.70
CA LEU A 86 -8.73 -21.18 -7.79
C LEU A 86 -9.97 -20.93 -8.65
N LEU A 87 -10.88 -20.09 -8.17
CA LEU A 87 -12.01 -19.55 -8.93
C LEU A 87 -11.87 -18.03 -9.02
N THR A 88 -12.23 -17.48 -10.18
CA THR A 88 -12.29 -16.03 -10.41
C THR A 88 -13.73 -15.53 -10.35
N GLU A 89 -13.92 -14.24 -10.05
CA GLU A 89 -15.25 -13.60 -10.04
C GLU A 89 -15.95 -13.66 -11.40
N ARG A 90 -15.19 -13.83 -12.51
CA ARG A 90 -15.71 -14.09 -13.86
C ARG A 90 -15.94 -15.58 -14.17
N TYR A 91 -16.10 -16.42 -13.13
CA TYR A 91 -16.46 -17.83 -13.24
C TYR A 91 -15.46 -18.73 -13.99
N ARG A 92 -14.23 -18.26 -14.22
CA ARG A 92 -13.14 -19.11 -14.69
C ARG A 92 -12.47 -19.77 -13.50
N PHE A 93 -12.26 -21.08 -13.58
CA PHE A 93 -11.53 -21.82 -12.56
C PHE A 93 -10.25 -22.45 -13.13
N CYS A 94 -9.29 -22.70 -12.26
CA CYS A 94 -8.12 -23.51 -12.57
C CYS A 94 -7.66 -24.33 -11.36
N VAL A 95 -6.96 -25.42 -11.64
CA VAL A 95 -6.23 -26.22 -10.66
C VAL A 95 -4.74 -26.10 -10.96
N LEU A 96 -4.00 -25.61 -9.98
CA LEU A 96 -2.58 -25.31 -10.09
C LEU A 96 -1.75 -26.28 -9.26
N GLU A 97 -0.58 -26.61 -9.78
CA GLU A 97 0.45 -27.38 -9.12
C GLU A 97 1.75 -26.58 -9.10
N PHE A 98 2.48 -26.56 -7.97
CA PHE A 98 3.77 -25.91 -7.89
C PHE A 98 4.90 -26.79 -8.44
N ASN A 99 5.69 -26.30 -9.39
CA ASN A 99 6.91 -26.97 -9.85
C ASN A 99 8.14 -26.38 -9.15
N GLU A 100 8.75 -27.17 -8.25
CA GLU A 100 9.91 -26.75 -7.47
C GLU A 100 11.15 -26.45 -8.33
N ALA A 101 11.41 -27.24 -9.39
CA ALA A 101 12.61 -27.10 -10.21
C ALA A 101 12.61 -25.81 -11.04
N LYS A 102 11.41 -25.37 -11.49
CA LYS A 102 11.24 -24.14 -12.26
C LYS A 102 10.79 -22.94 -11.44
N ARG A 103 10.29 -23.18 -10.22
CA ARG A 103 9.57 -22.20 -9.38
C ARG A 103 8.39 -21.55 -10.10
N GLU A 104 7.65 -22.36 -10.85
CA GLU A 104 6.50 -21.94 -11.67
C GLU A 104 5.23 -22.69 -11.27
N LEU A 105 4.07 -22.09 -11.55
CA LEU A 105 2.77 -22.75 -11.41
C LEU A 105 2.38 -23.45 -12.70
N ILE A 106 2.08 -24.73 -12.61
CA ILE A 106 1.60 -25.55 -13.72
C ILE A 106 0.09 -25.69 -13.63
N THR A 107 -0.60 -25.40 -14.73
CA THR A 107 -2.05 -25.62 -14.85
C THR A 107 -2.33 -27.10 -15.09
N ARG A 108 -2.96 -27.77 -14.12
CA ARG A 108 -3.42 -29.16 -14.24
C ARG A 108 -4.78 -29.26 -14.91
N ALA A 109 -5.66 -28.33 -14.62
CA ALA A 109 -6.99 -28.23 -15.22
C ALA A 109 -7.46 -26.78 -15.21
N HIS A 110 -8.35 -26.41 -16.12
CA HIS A 110 -9.03 -25.11 -16.12
C HIS A 110 -10.34 -25.21 -16.88
N GLY A 111 -11.25 -24.27 -16.67
CA GLY A 111 -12.53 -24.23 -17.37
C GLY A 111 -13.40 -23.04 -17.02
N ASP A 112 -14.53 -22.95 -17.73
CA ASP A 112 -15.62 -22.00 -17.48
C ASP A 112 -16.75 -22.68 -16.72
N VAL A 113 -17.18 -22.09 -15.61
CA VAL A 113 -18.34 -22.55 -14.85
C VAL A 113 -19.49 -21.53 -14.89
N ALA A 114 -19.44 -20.51 -15.75
CA ALA A 114 -20.55 -19.60 -15.94
C ALA A 114 -21.78 -20.32 -16.53
N ASP A 115 -22.96 -20.04 -15.98
CA ASP A 115 -24.22 -20.44 -16.59
C ASP A 115 -24.72 -19.35 -17.53
N LYS A 116 -25.29 -19.76 -18.67
CA LYS A 116 -25.83 -18.81 -19.67
C LYS A 116 -27.01 -17.99 -19.12
N VAL A 117 -27.71 -18.54 -18.13
CA VAL A 117 -28.88 -17.94 -17.48
C VAL A 117 -28.81 -18.31 -15.99
N GLY A 118 -28.93 -17.31 -15.13
CA GLY A 118 -28.94 -17.47 -13.68
C GLY A 118 -28.87 -16.11 -13.01
N ARG A 119 -29.46 -15.98 -11.81
CA ARG A 119 -29.27 -14.81 -10.95
C ARG A 119 -28.02 -15.05 -10.10
N PRO A 120 -26.94 -14.25 -10.23
CA PRO A 120 -25.77 -14.40 -9.38
C PRO A 120 -26.14 -14.23 -7.90
N CYS A 121 -25.43 -14.94 -7.03
CA CYS A 121 -25.70 -14.93 -5.60
C CYS A 121 -25.32 -13.60 -4.95
N GLU A 122 -26.23 -13.07 -4.13
CA GLU A 122 -26.00 -11.80 -3.42
C GLU A 122 -24.89 -11.91 -2.36
N ALA A 123 -24.73 -13.07 -1.72
CA ALA A 123 -23.70 -13.34 -0.71
C ALA A 123 -22.30 -13.60 -1.31
N GLY A 124 -22.15 -13.52 -2.64
CA GLY A 124 -20.92 -13.84 -3.34
C GLY A 124 -20.82 -15.31 -3.78
N GLN A 125 -19.69 -15.65 -4.41
CA GLN A 125 -19.42 -17.00 -4.92
C GLN A 125 -18.83 -17.86 -3.79
N ILE A 126 -19.43 -19.02 -3.54
CA ILE A 126 -18.91 -19.98 -2.56
C ILE A 126 -18.33 -21.18 -3.30
N GLY A 127 -17.08 -21.54 -3.00
CA GLY A 127 -16.45 -22.75 -3.50
C GLY A 127 -15.92 -23.60 -2.35
N ILE A 128 -16.38 -24.85 -2.31
CA ILE A 128 -16.07 -25.82 -1.26
C ILE A 128 -15.64 -27.14 -1.88
N ILE A 129 -14.76 -27.85 -1.17
CA ILE A 129 -14.22 -29.14 -1.61
C ILE A 129 -14.61 -30.19 -0.58
N ASP A 130 -15.09 -31.33 -1.05
CA ASP A 130 -15.39 -32.47 -0.18
C ASP A 130 -14.10 -32.94 0.54
N PRO A 131 -14.11 -33.20 1.85
CA PRO A 131 -12.90 -33.58 2.60
C PRO A 131 -12.18 -34.82 2.08
N ASP A 132 -12.91 -35.78 1.50
CA ASP A 132 -12.34 -36.97 0.86
C ASP A 132 -11.90 -36.73 -0.60
N CYS A 133 -11.93 -35.47 -1.05
CA CYS A 133 -11.60 -35.01 -2.40
C CYS A 133 -12.40 -35.72 -3.50
N ARG A 134 -13.68 -36.03 -3.25
CA ARG A 134 -14.57 -36.71 -4.22
C ARG A 134 -15.17 -35.75 -5.25
N LEU A 135 -15.39 -34.49 -4.87
CA LEU A 135 -15.98 -33.47 -5.73
C LEU A 135 -15.70 -32.06 -5.21
N ILE A 136 -15.86 -31.08 -6.10
CA ILE A 136 -15.87 -29.65 -5.81
C ILE A 136 -17.30 -29.16 -5.98
N GLY A 137 -17.81 -28.44 -4.98
CA GLY A 137 -19.12 -27.81 -4.99
C GLY A 137 -18.98 -26.29 -5.13
N LEU A 138 -19.77 -25.71 -6.03
CA LEU A 138 -19.77 -24.28 -6.33
C LEU A 138 -21.21 -23.74 -6.24
N HIS A 139 -21.41 -22.71 -5.44
CA HIS A 139 -22.66 -21.96 -5.39
C HIS A 139 -22.42 -20.59 -6.05
N LEU A 140 -22.87 -20.48 -7.30
CA LEU A 140 -22.61 -19.34 -8.19
C LEU A 140 -23.89 -18.55 -8.52
N TYR A 141 -25.03 -19.25 -8.59
CA TYR A 141 -26.32 -18.70 -8.94
C TYR A 141 -27.40 -19.22 -7.99
N ASP A 142 -28.41 -18.39 -7.68
CA ASP A 142 -29.49 -18.75 -6.79
C ASP A 142 -30.29 -19.95 -7.33
N GLY A 143 -30.58 -20.91 -6.44
CA GLY A 143 -31.33 -22.13 -6.78
C GLY A 143 -30.55 -23.20 -7.55
N HIS A 144 -29.25 -22.99 -7.78
CA HIS A 144 -28.37 -23.94 -8.46
C HIS A 144 -27.09 -24.19 -7.67
N PHE A 145 -26.82 -25.47 -7.39
CA PHE A 145 -25.54 -25.92 -6.85
C PHE A 145 -24.78 -26.69 -7.92
N LYS A 146 -23.62 -26.17 -8.32
CA LYS A 146 -22.80 -26.72 -9.39
C LYS A 146 -21.74 -27.65 -8.83
N ILE A 147 -21.55 -28.79 -9.46
CA ILE A 147 -20.69 -29.87 -8.95
C ILE A 147 -19.69 -30.25 -10.02
N ILE A 148 -18.41 -30.30 -9.64
CA ILE A 148 -17.31 -30.81 -10.46
C ILE A 148 -16.79 -32.10 -9.80
N PRO A 149 -17.12 -33.28 -10.34
CA PRO A 149 -16.65 -34.55 -9.78
C PRO A 149 -15.14 -34.72 -9.95
N ILE A 150 -14.50 -35.38 -8.98
CA ILE A 150 -13.10 -35.77 -9.03
C ILE A 150 -13.04 -37.31 -9.11
N VAL A 151 -12.52 -37.83 -10.22
CA VAL A 151 -12.36 -39.28 -10.44
C VAL A 151 -10.91 -39.56 -10.78
N ASP A 152 -10.27 -40.45 -10.02
CA ASP A 152 -8.85 -40.81 -10.16
C ASP A 152 -7.91 -39.58 -10.18
N GLY A 153 -8.23 -38.55 -9.38
CA GLY A 153 -7.46 -37.31 -9.29
C GLY A 153 -7.69 -36.32 -10.45
N ALA A 154 -8.53 -36.64 -11.43
CA ALA A 154 -8.89 -35.77 -12.54
C ALA A 154 -10.31 -35.20 -12.38
N LEU A 155 -10.46 -33.91 -12.71
CA LEU A 155 -11.75 -33.24 -12.75
C LEU A 155 -12.58 -33.72 -13.95
N GLN A 156 -13.86 -33.97 -13.71
CA GLN A 156 -14.85 -34.36 -14.72
C GLN A 156 -15.71 -33.17 -15.14
N GLU A 157 -16.57 -33.37 -16.14
CA GLU A 157 -17.53 -32.34 -16.59
C GLU A 157 -18.46 -31.90 -15.45
N ALA A 158 -18.58 -30.59 -15.28
CA ALA A 158 -19.43 -29.99 -14.27
C ALA A 158 -20.92 -30.15 -14.61
N PHE A 159 -21.77 -30.30 -13.59
CA PHE A 159 -23.22 -30.28 -13.77
C PHE A 159 -23.91 -29.49 -12.66
N ASN A 160 -25.08 -28.94 -12.97
CA ASN A 160 -25.90 -28.22 -12.00
C ASN A 160 -26.92 -29.17 -11.37
N VAL A 161 -27.13 -28.97 -10.08
CA VAL A 161 -28.21 -29.60 -9.31
C VAL A 161 -29.12 -28.50 -8.80
N ARG A 162 -30.42 -28.78 -8.75
CA ARG A 162 -31.39 -27.84 -8.19
C ARG A 162 -31.20 -27.79 -6.67
N LEU A 163 -31.09 -26.58 -6.15
CA LEU A 163 -31.16 -26.29 -4.72
C LEU A 163 -32.48 -25.56 -4.48
N ASP A 164 -33.32 -26.08 -3.59
CA ASP A 164 -34.66 -25.50 -3.37
C ASP A 164 -34.58 -24.23 -2.52
N GLU A 165 -33.52 -24.09 -1.72
CA GLU A 165 -33.22 -22.91 -0.93
C GLU A 165 -32.60 -21.80 -1.81
N LEU A 166 -33.31 -20.66 -1.92
CA LEU A 166 -32.89 -19.55 -2.79
C LEU A 166 -31.86 -18.62 -2.14
N LYS A 167 -32.07 -18.26 -0.86
CA LYS A 167 -31.21 -17.31 -0.12
C LYS A 167 -30.25 -18.09 0.79
N VAL A 168 -29.22 -18.66 0.19
CA VAL A 168 -28.15 -19.36 0.91
C VAL A 168 -27.19 -18.35 1.53
N LEU A 169 -26.83 -18.55 2.80
CA LEU A 169 -25.91 -17.71 3.55
C LEU A 169 -24.50 -18.31 3.58
N ASP A 170 -24.39 -19.61 3.85
CA ASP A 170 -23.11 -20.33 3.86
C ASP A 170 -23.29 -21.84 3.58
N LEU A 171 -22.22 -22.48 3.11
CA LEU A 171 -22.19 -23.88 2.70
C LEU A 171 -20.90 -24.56 3.17
N ALA A 172 -21.00 -25.80 3.62
CA ALA A 172 -19.83 -26.61 3.92
C ALA A 172 -20.08 -28.11 3.63
N PHE A 173 -19.04 -28.81 3.17
CA PHE A 173 -19.06 -30.28 3.19
C PHE A 173 -18.70 -30.80 4.59
N LEU A 174 -19.48 -31.74 5.09
CA LEU A 174 -19.25 -32.38 6.38
C LEU A 174 -18.15 -33.43 6.29
N HIS A 175 -17.39 -33.63 7.37
CA HIS A 175 -16.36 -34.65 7.48
C HIS A 175 -16.98 -36.00 7.91
N GLY A 176 -16.18 -37.08 7.82
CA GLY A 176 -16.58 -38.40 8.34
C GLY A 176 -17.77 -39.07 7.61
N CYS A 177 -18.28 -38.48 6.53
CA CYS A 177 -19.44 -39.00 5.80
C CYS A 177 -19.04 -39.94 4.64
N ALA A 178 -19.63 -41.14 4.63
CA ALA A 178 -19.41 -42.13 3.56
C ALA A 178 -19.86 -41.65 2.17
N VAL A 179 -20.81 -40.71 2.12
CA VAL A 179 -21.29 -40.02 0.92
C VAL A 179 -21.02 -38.53 1.09
N PRO A 180 -20.62 -37.78 0.05
CA PRO A 180 -20.45 -36.32 0.15
C PRO A 180 -21.74 -35.68 0.69
N THR A 181 -21.64 -35.05 1.85
CA THR A 181 -22.79 -34.49 2.57
C THR A 181 -22.58 -32.99 2.73
N LEU A 182 -23.48 -32.21 2.12
CA LEU A 182 -23.49 -30.76 2.10
C LEU A 182 -24.37 -30.25 3.25
N ALA A 183 -23.87 -29.32 4.07
CA ALA A 183 -24.67 -28.52 4.99
C ALA A 183 -24.98 -27.16 4.35
N VAL A 184 -26.25 -26.76 4.38
CA VAL A 184 -26.77 -25.54 3.77
C VAL A 184 -27.41 -24.67 4.84
N LEU A 185 -26.80 -23.52 5.13
CA LEU A 185 -27.39 -22.47 5.96
C LEU A 185 -28.12 -21.49 5.05
N PHE A 186 -29.40 -21.25 5.29
CA PHE A 186 -30.22 -20.42 4.42
C PHE A 186 -31.26 -19.62 5.20
N GLU A 187 -31.78 -18.58 4.57
CA GLU A 187 -32.86 -17.75 5.09
C GLU A 187 -34.14 -17.95 4.27
N ASP A 188 -35.26 -18.13 4.96
CA ASP A 188 -36.56 -18.31 4.31
C ASP A 188 -37.27 -16.97 3.98
N THR A 189 -38.46 -17.05 3.40
CA THR A 189 -39.26 -15.87 3.02
C THR A 189 -39.83 -15.09 4.21
N LYS A 190 -39.72 -15.62 5.42
CA LYS A 190 -40.10 -14.97 6.68
C LYS A 190 -38.88 -14.43 7.43
N GLU A 191 -37.72 -14.35 6.77
CA GLU A 191 -36.45 -13.89 7.34
C GLU A 191 -35.98 -14.76 8.53
N GLN A 192 -36.40 -16.03 8.57
CA GLN A 192 -35.92 -17.00 9.56
C GLN A 192 -34.77 -17.82 8.97
N ARG A 193 -33.74 -18.06 9.77
CA ARG A 193 -32.55 -18.82 9.38
C ARG A 193 -32.68 -20.29 9.77
N HIS A 194 -32.27 -21.18 8.87
CA HIS A 194 -32.39 -22.64 9.01
C HIS A 194 -31.13 -23.31 8.47
N ILE A 195 -30.84 -24.52 8.94
CA ILE A 195 -29.78 -25.36 8.39
C ILE A 195 -30.32 -26.72 7.98
N LYS A 196 -29.98 -27.16 6.77
CA LYS A 196 -30.38 -28.46 6.23
C LYS A 196 -29.17 -29.17 5.62
N THR A 197 -29.11 -30.48 5.80
CA THR A 197 -28.08 -31.30 5.14
C THR A 197 -28.64 -32.01 3.91
N TYR A 198 -27.78 -32.21 2.91
CA TYR A 198 -28.07 -32.93 1.67
C TYR A 198 -26.95 -33.93 1.35
N GLN A 199 -27.30 -35.13 0.92
CA GLN A 199 -26.37 -36.09 0.33
C GLN A 199 -26.32 -35.90 -1.18
N VAL A 200 -25.10 -35.79 -1.72
CA VAL A 200 -24.88 -35.58 -3.15
C VAL A 200 -24.79 -36.92 -3.88
N SER A 201 -25.75 -37.20 -4.77
CA SER A 201 -25.64 -38.34 -5.71
C SER A 201 -25.04 -37.88 -7.03
N VAL A 202 -23.74 -38.15 -7.24
CA VAL A 202 -23.06 -37.86 -8.52
C VAL A 202 -23.61 -38.71 -9.66
N LYS A 203 -24.03 -39.96 -9.36
CA LYS A 203 -24.59 -40.89 -10.35
C LYS A 203 -25.93 -40.42 -10.88
N ASP A 204 -26.80 -39.96 -9.98
CA ASP A 204 -28.18 -39.57 -10.32
C ASP A 204 -28.30 -38.06 -10.59
N LYS A 205 -27.22 -37.30 -10.35
CA LYS A 205 -27.14 -35.84 -10.50
C LYS A 205 -28.23 -35.10 -9.71
N GLU A 206 -28.47 -35.53 -8.48
CA GLU A 206 -29.50 -34.99 -7.58
C GLU A 206 -28.98 -34.81 -6.15
N LEU A 207 -29.61 -33.90 -5.40
CA LEU A 207 -29.45 -33.76 -3.96
C LEU A 207 -30.55 -34.58 -3.27
N ARG A 208 -30.17 -35.44 -2.33
CA ARG A 208 -31.08 -36.20 -1.47
C ARG A 208 -31.04 -35.64 -0.06
N ASP A 209 -32.15 -35.76 0.67
CA ASP A 209 -32.18 -35.31 2.07
C ASP A 209 -31.06 -35.99 2.88
N GLY A 210 -30.32 -35.16 3.62
CA GLY A 210 -29.20 -35.57 4.45
C GLY A 210 -29.61 -36.09 5.83
N PRO A 211 -28.61 -36.41 6.69
CA PRO A 211 -28.85 -37.07 7.97
C PRO A 211 -29.61 -36.23 9.00
N TRP A 212 -29.51 -34.90 8.94
CA TRP A 212 -30.12 -34.02 9.94
C TRP A 212 -30.46 -32.63 9.38
N SER A 213 -31.33 -31.90 10.07
CA SER A 213 -31.73 -30.53 9.76
C SER A 213 -32.26 -29.85 11.02
N GLU A 214 -32.00 -28.56 11.17
CA GLU A 214 -32.47 -27.76 12.31
C GLU A 214 -33.11 -26.48 11.80
N ALA A 215 -34.27 -26.13 12.36
CA ALA A 215 -35.05 -24.96 11.95
C ALA A 215 -35.02 -23.87 13.02
N CYS A 216 -35.29 -22.62 12.62
CA CYS A 216 -35.43 -21.47 13.52
C CYS A 216 -34.16 -21.20 14.34
N LEU A 217 -33.01 -21.15 13.66
CA LEU A 217 -31.75 -20.70 14.24
C LEU A 217 -31.82 -19.20 14.58
N ASP A 218 -30.81 -18.74 15.32
CA ASP A 218 -30.61 -17.32 15.61
C ASP A 218 -30.60 -16.49 14.32
N SER A 219 -31.26 -15.33 14.32
CA SER A 219 -31.34 -14.44 13.16
C SER A 219 -29.98 -13.86 12.76
N GLY A 220 -28.96 -13.96 13.60
CA GLY A 220 -27.57 -13.60 13.31
C GLY A 220 -26.70 -14.74 12.76
N SER A 221 -27.23 -15.97 12.63
CA SER A 221 -26.49 -17.16 12.13
C SER A 221 -25.92 -16.94 10.73
N SER A 222 -24.59 -16.91 10.58
CA SER A 222 -23.96 -16.49 9.32
C SER A 222 -22.86 -17.43 8.80
N LEU A 223 -22.30 -18.29 9.64
CA LEU A 223 -21.19 -19.17 9.26
C LEU A 223 -21.45 -20.62 9.67
N VAL A 224 -21.01 -21.55 8.83
CA VAL A 224 -21.03 -23.00 9.05
C VAL A 224 -19.59 -23.51 9.12
N VAL A 225 -19.20 -23.97 10.30
CA VAL A 225 -17.87 -24.57 10.56
C VAL A 225 -18.02 -26.09 10.59
N PRO A 226 -17.62 -26.82 9.54
CA PRO A 226 -17.67 -28.27 9.56
C PRO A 226 -16.65 -28.81 10.56
N VAL A 227 -17.07 -29.71 11.44
CA VAL A 227 -16.19 -30.26 12.49
C VAL A 227 -15.41 -31.44 11.91
N ARG A 228 -14.08 -31.40 12.01
CA ARG A 228 -13.23 -32.48 11.52
C ARG A 228 -13.55 -33.80 12.23
N ASN A 229 -13.43 -34.91 11.51
CA ASN A 229 -13.62 -36.28 12.00
C ASN A 229 -15.05 -36.61 12.50
N THR A 230 -16.02 -35.70 12.41
CA THR A 230 -17.42 -35.95 12.76
C THR A 230 -18.35 -35.56 11.61
N SER A 231 -19.57 -36.09 11.62
CA SER A 231 -20.65 -35.74 10.68
C SER A 231 -21.41 -34.46 11.11
N GLY A 232 -20.84 -33.67 12.02
CA GLY A 232 -21.46 -32.49 12.60
C GLY A 232 -20.84 -31.17 12.11
N ALA A 233 -21.54 -30.07 12.38
CA ALA A 233 -21.07 -28.72 12.12
C ALA A 233 -21.44 -27.77 13.25
N VAL A 234 -20.63 -26.75 13.46
CA VAL A 234 -20.96 -25.62 14.33
C VAL A 234 -21.52 -24.49 13.47
N VAL A 235 -22.72 -24.03 13.78
CA VAL A 235 -23.29 -22.80 13.23
C VAL A 235 -22.96 -21.65 14.16
N ILE A 236 -22.32 -20.61 13.63
CA ILE A 236 -21.95 -19.41 14.39
C ILE A 236 -22.95 -18.30 14.06
N GLY A 237 -23.65 -17.82 15.09
CA GLY A 237 -24.49 -16.63 15.05
C GLY A 237 -23.90 -15.48 15.85
N GLU A 238 -24.69 -14.41 16.01
CA GLU A 238 -24.22 -13.20 16.69
C GLU A 238 -24.25 -13.34 18.22
N GLN A 239 -25.16 -14.18 18.73
CA GLN A 239 -25.39 -14.36 20.17
C GLN A 239 -25.06 -15.77 20.67
N ALA A 240 -24.89 -16.74 19.77
CA ALA A 240 -24.61 -18.12 20.12
C ALA A 240 -23.86 -18.89 19.02
N ALA A 241 -23.03 -19.84 19.44
CA ALA A 241 -22.51 -20.92 18.61
C ALA A 241 -23.29 -22.19 18.92
N ILE A 242 -23.76 -22.92 17.90
CA ILE A 242 -24.56 -24.13 18.07
C ILE A 242 -23.92 -25.26 17.28
N TYR A 243 -23.49 -26.32 17.96
CA TYR A 243 -23.06 -27.56 17.32
C TYR A 243 -24.27 -28.45 17.04
N LEU A 244 -24.32 -28.98 15.82
CA LEU A 244 -25.38 -29.83 15.31
C LEU A 244 -24.77 -31.08 14.67
N SER A 245 -25.34 -32.24 15.00
CA SER A 245 -25.01 -33.54 14.42
C SER A 245 -26.24 -34.43 14.42
N ASP A 246 -26.14 -35.63 13.85
CA ASP A 246 -27.20 -36.64 13.90
C ASP A 246 -27.55 -37.11 15.33
N SER A 247 -26.58 -37.00 16.24
CA SER A 247 -26.63 -37.64 17.57
C SER A 247 -26.60 -36.65 18.73
N SER A 248 -26.14 -35.43 18.52
CA SER A 248 -25.90 -34.45 19.59
C SER A 248 -26.09 -33.01 19.13
N VAL A 249 -26.63 -32.19 20.03
CA VAL A 249 -26.82 -30.75 19.87
C VAL A 249 -26.35 -30.06 21.15
N CYS A 250 -25.45 -29.09 21.04
CA CYS A 250 -25.02 -28.28 22.18
C CYS A 250 -24.73 -26.84 21.73
N SER A 251 -24.79 -25.89 22.67
CA SER A 251 -24.62 -24.47 22.35
C SER A 251 -23.75 -23.75 23.38
N ALA A 252 -23.10 -22.68 22.94
CA ALA A 252 -22.40 -21.72 23.78
C ALA A 252 -22.89 -20.31 23.46
N SER A 253 -23.02 -19.47 24.49
CA SER A 253 -23.36 -18.06 24.29
C SER A 253 -22.14 -17.25 23.84
N ILE A 254 -22.37 -16.36 22.89
CA ILE A 254 -21.39 -15.41 22.36
C ILE A 254 -21.83 -14.01 22.79
N LYS A 255 -20.86 -13.16 23.16
CA LYS A 255 -21.15 -11.73 23.34
C LYS A 255 -21.56 -11.13 21.99
N PRO A 256 -22.66 -10.38 21.88
CA PRO A 256 -23.18 -9.87 20.61
C PRO A 256 -22.08 -9.27 19.71
N THR A 257 -21.69 -10.02 18.68
CA THR A 257 -20.66 -9.63 17.70
C THR A 257 -20.82 -10.46 16.43
N MET A 258 -20.35 -9.95 15.30
CA MET A 258 -20.37 -10.68 14.04
C MET A 258 -19.02 -11.33 13.78
N VAL A 259 -18.98 -12.67 13.87
CA VAL A 259 -17.80 -13.46 13.47
C VAL A 259 -17.68 -13.44 11.96
N LYS A 260 -16.47 -13.20 11.44
CA LYS A 260 -16.21 -13.07 10.00
C LYS A 260 -15.30 -14.16 9.44
N ALA A 261 -14.36 -14.66 10.25
CA ALA A 261 -13.39 -15.65 9.83
C ALA A 261 -13.22 -16.73 10.89
N PHE A 262 -12.87 -17.94 10.44
CA PHE A 262 -12.50 -19.04 11.32
C PHE A 262 -11.30 -19.82 10.77
N ALA A 263 -10.60 -20.50 11.67
CA ALA A 263 -9.54 -21.45 11.32
C ALA A 263 -9.55 -22.65 12.27
N SER A 264 -9.29 -23.85 11.75
CA SER A 264 -9.13 -25.05 12.58
C SER A 264 -7.71 -25.10 13.17
N VAL A 265 -7.59 -25.42 14.46
CA VAL A 265 -6.31 -25.53 15.16
C VAL A 265 -5.98 -27.01 15.35
N GLY A 266 -5.01 -27.49 14.57
CA GLY A 266 -4.62 -28.90 14.55
C GLY A 266 -5.59 -29.81 13.81
N ASP A 267 -5.35 -31.12 13.88
CA ASP A 267 -6.07 -32.12 13.08
C ASP A 267 -7.15 -32.89 13.84
N ASP A 268 -7.24 -32.70 15.16
CA ASP A 268 -8.17 -33.42 16.03
C ASP A 268 -9.62 -32.90 15.92
N GLY A 269 -9.82 -31.68 15.42
CA GLY A 269 -11.12 -31.04 15.31
C GLY A 269 -11.66 -30.50 16.63
N SER A 270 -10.84 -30.38 17.68
CA SER A 270 -11.26 -29.95 19.01
C SER A 270 -11.24 -28.43 19.20
N ARG A 271 -10.48 -27.69 18.39
CA ARG A 271 -10.22 -26.27 18.59
C ARG A 271 -10.35 -25.48 17.28
N TYR A 272 -11.01 -24.34 17.35
CA TYR A 272 -11.17 -23.40 16.24
C TYR A 272 -10.91 -21.98 16.71
N LEU A 273 -10.21 -21.20 15.90
CA LEU A 273 -10.09 -19.76 16.07
C LEU A 273 -11.26 -19.08 15.39
N LEU A 274 -11.83 -18.06 16.05
CA LEU A 274 -12.88 -17.21 15.52
C LEU A 274 -12.42 -15.75 15.59
N GLY A 275 -12.47 -15.04 14.46
CA GLY A 275 -12.18 -13.60 14.38
C GLY A 275 -13.46 -12.82 14.11
N ASP A 276 -13.74 -11.82 14.93
CA ASP A 276 -14.90 -10.94 14.75
C ASP A 276 -14.59 -9.67 13.96
N TYR A 277 -15.64 -8.96 13.56
CA TYR A 277 -15.52 -7.71 12.80
C TYR A 277 -14.92 -6.55 13.61
N LEU A 278 -14.73 -6.69 14.93
CA LEU A 278 -14.11 -5.68 15.79
C LEU A 278 -12.61 -5.96 16.02
N GLY A 279 -12.08 -7.04 15.44
CA GLY A 279 -10.69 -7.47 15.61
C GLY A 279 -10.45 -8.29 16.88
N ASN A 280 -11.50 -8.78 17.57
CA ASN A 280 -11.32 -9.68 18.69
C ASN A 280 -11.10 -11.11 18.18
N LEU A 281 -10.13 -11.80 18.78
CA LEU A 281 -9.82 -13.20 18.51
C LEU A 281 -10.31 -14.08 19.66
N PHE A 282 -11.02 -15.16 19.32
CA PHE A 282 -11.54 -16.13 20.27
C PHE A 282 -11.09 -17.55 19.93
N LEU A 283 -10.96 -18.41 20.93
CA LEU A 283 -10.78 -19.84 20.81
C LEU A 283 -12.09 -20.55 21.17
N LEU A 284 -12.66 -21.25 20.19
CA LEU A 284 -13.77 -22.16 20.38
C LEU A 284 -13.23 -23.58 20.64
N VAL A 285 -13.54 -24.12 21.80
CA VAL A 285 -13.14 -25.47 22.25
C VAL A 285 -14.37 -26.38 22.26
N LEU A 286 -14.25 -27.52 21.58
CA LEU A 286 -15.24 -28.59 21.51
C LEU A 286 -14.79 -29.70 22.45
N GLU A 287 -15.49 -29.87 23.56
CA GLU A 287 -15.22 -30.92 24.53
C GLU A 287 -16.16 -32.12 24.31
N GLY A 288 -15.58 -33.31 24.28
CA GLY A 288 -16.29 -34.51 23.87
C GLY A 288 -15.56 -35.81 24.19
N SER A 289 -16.29 -36.92 24.17
CA SER A 289 -15.76 -38.28 24.35
C SER A 289 -16.31 -39.18 23.24
N ASP A 290 -15.51 -40.13 22.75
CA ASP A 290 -15.91 -41.13 21.76
C ASP A 290 -16.48 -40.55 20.44
N GLY A 291 -15.97 -39.40 19.99
CA GLY A 291 -16.39 -38.75 18.73
C GLY A 291 -17.69 -37.95 18.83
N LEU A 292 -18.27 -37.82 20.03
CA LEU A 292 -19.42 -36.96 20.31
C LEU A 292 -18.98 -35.67 21.00
N VAL A 293 -19.53 -34.53 20.57
CA VAL A 293 -19.26 -33.22 21.17
C VAL A 293 -20.37 -32.90 22.17
N ASN A 294 -20.00 -32.80 23.44
CA ASN A 294 -20.94 -32.60 24.54
C ASN A 294 -21.03 -31.13 24.97
N THR A 295 -19.95 -30.36 24.84
CA THR A 295 -19.88 -29.00 25.35
C THR A 295 -19.06 -28.11 24.44
N LEU A 296 -19.52 -26.87 24.28
CA LEU A 296 -18.81 -25.80 23.59
C LEU A 296 -18.34 -24.78 24.61
N LYS A 297 -17.08 -24.37 24.52
CA LYS A 297 -16.51 -23.31 25.34
C LYS A 297 -15.86 -22.26 24.44
N LEU A 298 -16.16 -20.99 24.69
CA LEU A 298 -15.56 -19.88 23.97
C LEU A 298 -14.66 -19.07 24.91
N GLU A 299 -13.40 -18.93 24.55
CA GLU A 299 -12.39 -18.23 25.34
C GLU A 299 -11.84 -17.04 24.55
N PRO A 300 -11.85 -15.81 25.09
CA PRO A 300 -11.20 -14.67 24.43
C PRO A 300 -9.67 -14.83 24.49
N LEU A 301 -9.00 -14.58 23.36
CA LEU A 301 -7.54 -14.63 23.27
C LEU A 301 -6.90 -13.25 23.26
N GLY A 302 -7.51 -12.26 22.63
CA GLY A 302 -6.92 -10.93 22.49
C GLY A 302 -7.49 -10.14 21.32
N LYS A 303 -6.72 -9.16 20.84
CA LYS A 303 -7.07 -8.34 19.67
C LYS A 303 -6.02 -8.46 18.57
N THR A 304 -6.49 -8.43 17.34
CA THR A 304 -5.74 -8.40 16.09
C THR A 304 -6.36 -7.37 15.16
N SER A 305 -5.81 -7.20 13.96
CA SER A 305 -6.56 -6.52 12.89
C SER A 305 -7.83 -7.28 12.52
N GLN A 306 -8.79 -6.58 11.91
CA GLN A 306 -10.05 -7.16 11.48
C GLN A 306 -9.82 -8.29 10.46
N ALA A 307 -10.02 -9.54 10.89
CA ALA A 307 -9.72 -10.71 10.09
C ALA A 307 -10.77 -10.92 8.98
N SER A 308 -10.35 -10.85 7.72
CA SER A 308 -11.10 -11.37 6.57
C SER A 308 -10.87 -12.87 6.40
N THR A 309 -9.69 -13.35 6.80
CA THR A 309 -9.30 -14.76 6.73
C THR A 309 -8.35 -15.09 7.88
N LEU A 310 -8.46 -16.30 8.43
CA LEU A 310 -7.59 -16.81 9.47
C LEU A 310 -6.94 -18.11 8.99
N SER A 311 -5.65 -18.26 9.28
CA SER A 311 -4.86 -19.42 8.87
C SER A 311 -3.91 -19.84 9.99
N TYR A 312 -4.16 -20.98 10.62
CA TYR A 312 -3.26 -21.55 11.62
C TYR A 312 -2.08 -22.26 10.92
N LEU A 313 -0.85 -21.92 11.33
CA LEU A 313 0.39 -22.32 10.68
C LEU A 313 1.23 -23.34 11.47
N ASP A 314 0.76 -23.89 12.58
CA ASP A 314 1.53 -24.74 13.52
C ASP A 314 2.30 -23.96 14.61
N ASN A 315 2.61 -24.63 15.72
CA ASN A 315 3.37 -24.12 16.88
C ASN A 315 2.85 -22.79 17.46
N GLY A 316 1.55 -22.53 17.33
CA GLY A 316 0.91 -21.31 17.82
C GLY A 316 1.03 -20.12 16.87
N PHE A 317 1.64 -20.27 15.70
CA PHE A 317 1.65 -19.24 14.68
C PHE A 317 0.31 -19.18 13.96
N VAL A 318 -0.23 -17.98 13.80
CA VAL A 318 -1.48 -17.71 13.11
C VAL A 318 -1.27 -16.54 12.17
N PHE A 319 -1.65 -16.71 10.92
CA PHE A 319 -1.76 -15.63 9.97
C PHE A 319 -3.17 -15.03 10.01
N VAL A 320 -3.23 -13.72 10.22
CA VAL A 320 -4.44 -12.91 10.22
C VAL A 320 -4.42 -12.05 8.96
N GLY A 321 -5.13 -12.51 7.93
CA GLY A 321 -5.33 -11.71 6.72
C GLY A 321 -6.45 -10.69 6.95
N SER A 322 -6.20 -9.44 6.56
CA SER A 322 -7.19 -8.37 6.67
C SER A 322 -7.41 -7.65 5.34
N CYS A 323 -8.68 -7.30 5.08
CA CYS A 323 -9.05 -6.41 3.98
C CYS A 323 -9.03 -4.93 4.38
N PHE A 324 -9.20 -4.62 5.68
CA PHE A 324 -9.46 -3.27 6.20
C PHE A 324 -8.34 -2.73 7.09
N GLY A 325 -7.36 -3.56 7.46
CA GLY A 325 -6.20 -3.19 8.25
C GLY A 325 -4.96 -3.93 7.78
N ASP A 326 -3.84 -3.70 8.45
CA ASP A 326 -2.61 -4.42 8.16
C ASP A 326 -2.79 -5.92 8.44
N SER A 327 -2.28 -6.79 7.58
CA SER A 327 -2.31 -8.23 7.84
C SER A 327 -1.21 -8.59 8.83
N GLN A 328 -1.43 -9.56 9.71
CA GLN A 328 -0.53 -9.82 10.84
C GLN A 328 -0.12 -11.29 10.89
N LEU A 329 1.15 -11.54 11.21
CA LEU A 329 1.59 -12.84 11.73
C LEU A 329 1.60 -12.74 13.25
N VAL A 330 0.79 -13.55 13.91
CA VAL A 330 0.65 -13.52 15.37
C VAL A 330 1.06 -14.86 15.97
N ARG A 331 1.51 -14.82 17.22
CA ARG A 331 1.82 -15.99 18.04
C ARG A 331 0.84 -16.09 19.19
N LEU A 332 0.29 -17.27 19.38
CA LEU A 332 -0.57 -17.61 20.50
C LEU A 332 0.26 -18.21 21.63
N HIS A 333 0.16 -17.61 22.81
CA HIS A 333 0.85 -18.06 24.02
C HIS A 333 -0.09 -18.84 24.92
N ALA A 334 0.47 -19.78 25.69
CA ALA A 334 -0.29 -20.54 26.69
C ALA A 334 -0.58 -19.74 27.96
N GLN A 335 0.21 -18.68 28.20
CA GLN A 335 0.03 -17.73 29.30
C GLN A 335 -0.15 -16.33 28.71
N PRO A 336 -0.78 -15.39 29.45
CA PRO A 336 -0.88 -14.01 29.00
C PRO A 336 0.51 -13.42 28.72
N VAL A 337 0.61 -12.59 27.69
CA VAL A 337 1.88 -11.96 27.28
C VAL A 337 2.35 -11.01 28.38
N GLU A 338 3.61 -11.15 28.80
CA GLU A 338 4.19 -10.32 29.86
C GLU A 338 4.11 -8.83 29.51
N GLY A 339 3.70 -7.99 30.48
CA GLY A 339 3.53 -6.55 30.28
C GLY A 339 2.23 -6.13 29.57
N SER A 340 1.37 -7.07 29.16
CA SER A 340 0.07 -6.78 28.54
C SER A 340 -1.12 -6.96 29.50
N SER A 341 -2.35 -6.77 29.02
CA SER A 341 -3.55 -7.04 29.83
C SER A 341 -3.63 -8.53 30.21
N PRO A 342 -4.19 -8.88 31.39
CA PRO A 342 -4.21 -10.27 31.88
C PRO A 342 -4.99 -11.23 30.97
N ASP A 343 -5.80 -10.71 30.04
CA ASP A 343 -6.61 -11.47 29.10
C ASP A 343 -6.04 -11.46 27.66
N ASN A 344 -4.78 -11.02 27.47
CA ASN A 344 -4.14 -11.01 26.15
C ASN A 344 -3.09 -12.13 26.01
N TYR A 345 -3.41 -13.09 25.15
CA TYR A 345 -2.60 -14.27 24.79
C TYR A 345 -1.99 -14.16 23.38
N VAL A 346 -2.21 -13.03 22.71
CA VAL A 346 -1.78 -12.78 21.32
C VAL A 346 -0.59 -11.83 21.32
N GLU A 347 0.49 -12.26 20.68
CA GLU A 347 1.66 -11.44 20.38
C GLU A 347 1.73 -11.21 18.86
N VAL A 348 1.83 -9.96 18.42
CA VAL A 348 2.02 -9.63 16.99
C VAL A 348 3.51 -9.71 16.69
N LEU A 349 3.90 -10.61 15.79
CA LEU A 349 5.29 -10.84 15.41
C LEU A 349 5.71 -10.04 14.17
N ASP A 350 4.81 -9.96 13.19
CA ASP A 350 5.05 -9.25 11.94
C ASP A 350 3.75 -8.64 11.42
N THR A 351 3.87 -7.55 10.67
CA THR A 351 2.75 -6.77 10.14
C THR A 351 3.01 -6.42 8.67
N MET A 352 2.14 -6.88 7.79
CA MET A 352 2.14 -6.57 6.36
C MET A 352 1.24 -5.37 6.09
N THR A 353 1.83 -4.27 5.62
CA THR A 353 1.11 -3.02 5.34
C THR A 353 -0.04 -3.23 4.36
N ASN A 354 -1.20 -2.66 4.70
CA ASN A 354 -2.39 -2.63 3.88
C ASN A 354 -2.90 -1.19 3.72
N LEU A 355 -2.93 -0.71 2.48
CA LEU A 355 -3.50 0.58 2.11
C LEU A 355 -5.03 0.51 1.92
N GLY A 356 -5.57 -0.69 1.76
CA GLY A 356 -6.96 -0.92 1.39
C GLY A 356 -7.91 -0.99 2.59
N PRO A 357 -9.18 -0.57 2.41
CA PRO A 357 -9.67 0.21 1.28
C PRO A 357 -9.14 1.64 1.30
N ILE A 358 -8.69 2.16 0.14
CA ILE A 358 -8.42 3.59 -0.04
C ILE A 358 -9.77 4.27 -0.28
N VAL A 359 -10.30 4.96 0.72
CA VAL A 359 -11.63 5.60 0.66
C VAL A 359 -11.56 6.94 -0.06
N ASP A 360 -10.52 7.72 0.23
CA ASP A 360 -10.22 9.00 -0.43
C ASP A 360 -8.71 9.23 -0.38
N PHE A 361 -8.20 10.12 -1.24
CA PHE A 361 -6.80 10.52 -1.19
C PHE A 361 -6.57 11.89 -1.82
N CYS A 362 -5.47 12.54 -1.44
CA CYS A 362 -4.98 13.75 -2.09
C CYS A 362 -3.51 13.60 -2.48
N VAL A 363 -3.11 14.40 -3.46
CA VAL A 363 -1.71 14.50 -3.90
C VAL A 363 -1.18 15.84 -3.38
N VAL A 364 -0.12 15.79 -2.60
CA VAL A 364 0.48 16.95 -1.93
C VAL A 364 1.99 16.96 -2.11
N ASP A 365 2.58 18.13 -2.23
CA ASP A 365 4.04 18.31 -2.21
C ASP A 365 4.41 18.99 -0.88
N LEU A 366 4.37 18.20 0.21
CA LEU A 366 4.60 18.67 1.58
C LEU A 366 5.99 19.32 1.71
N ASP A 367 6.98 18.74 1.03
CA ASP A 367 8.37 19.19 1.10
C ASP A 367 8.70 20.30 0.09
N ARG A 368 7.75 20.67 -0.79
CA ARG A 368 7.91 21.66 -1.88
C ARG A 368 9.08 21.33 -2.81
N GLN A 369 9.34 20.05 -3.02
CA GLN A 369 10.47 19.53 -3.81
C GLN A 369 10.08 19.29 -5.28
N GLY A 370 8.83 19.54 -5.65
CA GLY A 370 8.28 19.19 -6.96
C GLY A 370 7.95 17.71 -7.09
N GLN A 371 7.91 16.96 -5.97
CA GLN A 371 7.57 15.55 -5.92
C GLN A 371 6.23 15.37 -5.20
N GLY A 372 5.23 14.85 -5.92
CA GLY A 372 3.93 14.55 -5.33
C GLY A 372 3.99 13.35 -4.39
N GLN A 373 3.49 13.54 -3.17
CA GLN A 373 3.22 12.49 -2.19
C GLN A 373 1.72 12.24 -2.17
N VAL A 374 1.30 10.98 -2.07
CA VAL A 374 -0.11 10.62 -1.96
C VAL A 374 -0.44 10.37 -0.50
N VAL A 375 -1.40 11.11 0.04
CA VAL A 375 -1.93 10.89 1.39
C VAL A 375 -3.31 10.26 1.26
N THR A 376 -3.47 9.04 1.77
CA THR A 376 -4.70 8.25 1.66
C THR A 376 -5.43 8.16 2.99
N CYS A 377 -6.77 8.19 2.92
CA CYS A 377 -7.65 7.68 3.96
C CYS A 377 -7.83 6.18 3.73
N SER A 378 -7.19 5.37 4.55
CA SER A 378 -7.08 3.92 4.38
C SER A 378 -7.73 3.15 5.52
N GLY A 379 -8.24 1.96 5.20
CA GLY A 379 -8.75 1.04 6.19
C GLY A 379 -10.19 1.31 6.63
N GLY A 380 -10.64 0.62 7.68
CA GLY A 380 -12.01 0.75 8.20
C GLY A 380 -12.14 0.40 9.68
N GLY A 381 -13.12 0.99 10.35
CA GLY A 381 -13.41 0.71 11.75
C GLY A 381 -12.22 1.04 12.67
N ALA A 382 -11.75 0.06 13.44
CA ALA A 382 -10.62 0.21 14.34
C ALA A 382 -9.25 0.27 13.61
N ASP A 383 -9.18 -0.25 12.39
CA ASP A 383 -7.96 -0.28 11.57
C ASP A 383 -7.84 0.94 10.63
N GLY A 384 -8.73 1.93 10.77
CA GLY A 384 -8.69 3.17 9.98
C GLY A 384 -7.42 3.98 10.24
N SER A 385 -6.70 4.32 9.17
CA SER A 385 -5.39 4.99 9.22
C SER A 385 -5.21 5.99 8.08
N LEU A 386 -4.30 6.95 8.27
CA LEU A 386 -3.77 7.75 7.16
C LEU A 386 -2.46 7.11 6.69
N ARG A 387 -2.28 6.97 5.38
CA ARG A 387 -1.02 6.45 4.81
C ARG A 387 -0.42 7.49 3.88
N ILE A 388 0.90 7.64 3.95
CA ILE A 388 1.65 8.58 3.11
C ILE A 388 2.52 7.75 2.19
N ILE A 389 2.23 7.83 0.90
CA ILE A 389 2.95 7.13 -0.14
C ILE A 389 3.92 8.14 -0.74
N ARG A 390 5.21 7.88 -0.53
CA ARG A 390 6.32 8.67 -1.07
C ARG A 390 7.12 7.78 -2.00
N ASN A 391 7.46 8.28 -3.18
CA ASN A 391 8.41 7.60 -4.03
C ASN A 391 9.84 7.88 -3.47
N GLY A 392 10.51 6.86 -2.93
CA GLY A 392 11.80 7.01 -2.26
C GLY A 392 12.21 5.75 -1.48
N ILE A 393 13.37 5.80 -0.82
CA ILE A 393 13.90 4.70 -0.02
C ILE A 393 13.40 4.83 1.42
N GLY A 394 12.76 3.78 1.93
CA GLY A 394 12.37 3.69 3.34
C GLY A 394 13.46 3.09 4.24
N PHE A 395 13.38 3.28 5.55
CA PHE A 395 14.38 2.82 6.53
C PHE A 395 13.89 1.60 7.34
N LEU A 396 14.82 0.70 7.74
CA LEU A 396 14.55 -0.34 8.76
C LEU A 396 14.88 0.16 10.15
N GLU A 397 13.90 0.36 11.04
CA GLU A 397 14.22 0.64 12.44
C GLU A 397 14.45 -0.70 13.16
N GLN A 398 15.72 -1.08 13.36
CA GLN A 398 16.08 -2.31 14.07
C GLN A 398 16.16 -2.11 15.59
N ALA A 399 16.46 -0.90 16.04
CA ALA A 399 16.57 -0.56 17.46
C ALA A 399 16.32 0.93 17.68
N SER A 400 15.70 1.26 18.82
CA SER A 400 15.42 2.64 19.22
C SER A 400 15.87 2.87 20.66
N VAL A 401 16.66 3.92 20.87
CA VAL A 401 17.10 4.34 22.21
C VAL A 401 17.02 5.86 22.30
N GLU A 402 16.25 6.37 23.26
CA GLU A 402 16.08 7.81 23.45
C GLU A 402 17.27 8.41 24.22
N LEU A 403 18.21 9.02 23.49
CA LEU A 403 19.39 9.69 24.06
C LEU A 403 19.40 11.18 23.70
N PRO A 404 18.87 12.08 24.56
CA PRO A 404 18.77 13.49 24.24
C PRO A 404 20.14 14.17 24.18
N GLY A 405 20.33 15.09 23.23
CA GLY A 405 21.50 15.96 23.18
C GLY A 405 22.76 15.36 22.54
N MET A 406 22.66 14.21 21.86
CA MET A 406 23.76 13.62 21.10
C MET A 406 24.33 14.58 20.05
N LYS A 407 25.66 14.67 19.98
CA LYS A 407 26.42 15.53 19.06
C LYS A 407 27.11 14.76 17.96
N GLY A 408 27.36 13.47 18.14
CA GLY A 408 27.97 12.61 17.13
C GLY A 408 27.87 11.13 17.51
N ILE A 409 27.92 10.29 16.49
CA ILE A 409 27.84 8.84 16.60
C ILE A 409 28.82 8.20 15.60
N TRP A 410 29.53 7.17 16.03
CA TRP A 410 30.50 6.43 15.22
C TRP A 410 30.49 4.96 15.59
N SER A 411 30.68 4.07 14.61
CA SER A 411 30.89 2.66 14.86
C SER A 411 32.37 2.31 14.89
N LEU A 412 32.74 1.37 15.74
CA LEU A 412 34.10 0.82 15.83
C LEU A 412 34.06 -0.70 15.80
N ARG A 413 35.03 -1.27 15.10
CA ARG A 413 35.31 -2.70 15.10
C ARG A 413 36.25 -3.07 16.23
N LYS A 414 36.20 -4.35 16.63
CA LYS A 414 37.17 -4.89 17.58
C LYS A 414 38.58 -4.81 17.00
N ASN A 415 38.77 -5.27 15.75
CA ASN A 415 39.99 -5.13 14.96
C ASN A 415 39.68 -4.52 13.59
N TYR A 416 40.68 -3.96 12.90
CA TYR A 416 40.48 -3.30 11.61
C TYR A 416 39.97 -4.28 10.53
N ALA A 417 40.47 -5.52 10.56
CA ALA A 417 40.14 -6.57 9.60
C ALA A 417 38.77 -7.24 9.83
N ASP A 418 38.09 -6.95 10.95
CA ASP A 418 36.80 -7.59 11.24
C ASP A 418 35.72 -7.13 10.25
N ALA A 419 34.79 -8.04 9.94
CA ALA A 419 33.72 -7.77 8.99
C ALA A 419 32.56 -6.95 9.58
N TYR A 420 32.40 -6.98 10.91
CA TYR A 420 31.28 -6.37 11.63
C TYR A 420 31.77 -5.40 12.70
N ASP A 421 31.01 -4.33 12.90
CA ASP A 421 31.26 -3.36 13.96
C ASP A 421 30.78 -3.92 15.30
N THR A 422 31.49 -3.61 16.39
CA THR A 422 31.24 -4.18 17.72
C THR A 422 30.87 -3.13 18.76
N TYR A 423 31.32 -1.89 18.56
CA TYR A 423 31.10 -0.79 19.48
C TYR A 423 30.44 0.39 18.78
N LEU A 424 29.57 1.07 19.51
CA LEU A 424 28.90 2.30 19.09
C LEU A 424 29.30 3.43 20.05
N VAL A 425 30.07 4.39 19.55
CA VAL A 425 30.55 5.53 20.33
C VAL A 425 29.61 6.71 20.13
N MET A 426 29.13 7.29 21.23
CA MET A 426 28.19 8.40 21.24
C MET A 426 28.79 9.59 22.00
N ALA A 427 28.85 10.74 21.35
CA ALA A 427 29.35 11.97 21.96
C ALA A 427 28.21 12.87 22.40
N PHE A 428 28.32 13.40 23.62
CA PHE A 428 27.43 14.40 24.19
C PHE A 428 28.23 15.65 24.56
N VAL A 429 27.55 16.69 25.06
CA VAL A 429 28.22 17.90 25.52
C VAL A 429 29.03 17.61 26.78
N GLY A 430 30.34 17.44 26.63
CA GLY A 430 31.27 17.21 27.75
C GLY A 430 31.41 15.76 28.19
N GLU A 431 30.83 14.78 27.49
CA GLU A 431 31.04 13.36 27.77
C GLU A 431 31.00 12.50 26.50
N THR A 432 31.58 11.29 26.57
CA THR A 432 31.52 10.25 25.55
C THR A 432 31.09 8.95 26.19
N ARG A 433 30.09 8.29 25.62
CA ARG A 433 29.63 6.95 26.03
C ARG A 433 29.87 5.94 24.93
N VAL A 434 30.07 4.68 25.30
CA VAL A 434 30.27 3.59 24.34
C VAL A 434 29.27 2.48 24.67
N LEU A 435 28.57 1.98 23.65
CA LEU A 435 27.83 0.72 23.72
C LEU A 435 28.62 -0.36 23.03
N GLY A 436 28.61 -1.57 23.58
CA GLY A 436 29.25 -2.75 23.01
C GLY A 436 28.23 -3.87 22.84
N MET A 437 28.39 -4.65 21.77
CA MET A 437 27.60 -5.85 21.55
C MET A 437 28.08 -6.95 22.53
N ASN A 438 27.16 -7.46 23.34
CA ASN A 438 27.43 -8.51 24.32
C ASN A 438 27.39 -9.92 23.68
N ALA A 439 27.54 -10.98 24.49
CA ALA A 439 27.55 -12.36 23.99
C ALA A 439 26.19 -12.85 23.48
N ASP A 440 25.11 -12.14 23.81
CA ASP A 440 23.72 -12.43 23.44
C ASP A 440 23.25 -11.49 22.30
N ASP A 441 24.18 -10.84 21.60
CA ASP A 441 23.94 -9.90 20.49
C ASP A 441 23.12 -8.64 20.87
N GLU A 442 23.03 -8.32 22.17
CA GLU A 442 22.40 -7.08 22.67
C GLU A 442 23.44 -5.95 22.87
N LEU A 443 23.00 -4.70 22.69
CA LEU A 443 23.80 -3.51 22.96
C LEU A 443 23.73 -3.14 24.44
N ASP A 444 24.86 -3.18 25.13
CA ASP A 444 24.98 -2.77 26.54
C ASP A 444 26.12 -1.75 26.71
N GLU A 445 26.14 -1.04 27.85
CA GLU A 445 27.17 -0.05 28.15
C GLU A 445 28.55 -0.72 28.27
N ALA A 446 29.51 -0.21 27.50
CA ALA A 446 30.86 -0.73 27.43
C ALA A 446 31.88 0.37 27.71
N ASP A 447 33.01 0.00 28.30
CA ASP A 447 34.11 0.92 28.56
C ASP A 447 35.32 0.62 27.68
N ILE A 448 35.83 1.64 27.00
CA ILE A 448 37.13 1.59 26.30
C ILE A 448 38.13 2.33 27.17
N SER A 449 38.98 1.60 27.89
CA SER A 449 39.83 2.17 28.96
C SER A 449 40.75 3.33 28.54
N GLY A 450 41.18 3.39 27.28
CA GLY A 450 42.02 4.48 26.78
C GLY A 450 41.25 5.73 26.30
N PHE A 451 39.91 5.69 26.22
CA PHE A 451 39.12 6.84 25.83
C PHE A 451 39.02 7.87 26.96
N ASP A 452 38.95 9.15 26.60
CA ASP A 452 38.52 10.20 27.51
C ASP A 452 36.99 10.29 27.51
N SER A 453 36.35 9.56 28.43
CA SER A 453 34.89 9.58 28.58
C SER A 453 34.37 10.91 29.14
N ALA A 454 35.22 11.73 29.77
CA ALA A 454 34.87 13.03 30.35
C ALA A 454 35.05 14.20 29.35
N ALA A 455 35.38 13.89 28.10
CA ALA A 455 35.49 14.87 27.02
C ALA A 455 34.51 14.53 25.89
N GLN A 456 34.09 15.56 25.15
CA GLN A 456 33.30 15.36 23.94
C GLN A 456 34.21 14.85 22.82
N THR A 457 33.92 13.65 22.31
CA THR A 457 34.57 13.13 21.09
C THR A 457 34.09 13.91 19.86
N LEU A 458 35.03 14.44 19.09
CA LEU A 458 34.78 15.12 17.81
C LEU A 458 34.86 14.16 16.63
N TRP A 459 35.72 13.13 16.72
CA TRP A 459 35.82 12.05 15.73
C TRP A 459 36.51 10.84 16.37
N CYS A 460 36.08 9.64 15.97
CA CYS A 460 36.82 8.42 16.25
C CYS A 460 36.69 7.43 15.09
N GLY A 461 37.63 6.49 14.99
CA GLY A 461 37.64 5.49 13.92
C GLY A 461 38.72 4.43 14.10
N ASN A 462 38.53 3.30 13.42
CA ASN A 462 39.56 2.26 13.27
C ASN A 462 40.58 2.68 12.20
N MET A 463 41.86 2.50 12.52
CA MET A 463 42.99 2.75 11.64
C MET A 463 43.68 1.44 11.28
N LEU A 464 44.50 1.48 10.22
CA LEU A 464 45.45 0.42 9.89
C LEU A 464 46.36 0.09 11.10
N HIS A 465 46.89 -1.13 11.11
CA HIS A 465 47.71 -1.68 12.20
C HIS A 465 46.95 -1.88 13.53
N ASP A 466 45.65 -2.16 13.45
CA ASP A 466 44.77 -2.44 14.59
C ASP A 466 44.85 -1.36 15.68
N GLN A 467 44.63 -0.11 15.25
CA GLN A 467 44.61 1.04 16.14
C GLN A 467 43.24 1.70 16.13
N ILE A 468 42.87 2.29 17.26
CA ILE A 468 41.65 3.07 17.40
C ILE A 468 42.08 4.49 17.75
N VAL A 469 41.50 5.47 17.08
CA VAL A 469 41.80 6.89 17.35
C VAL A 469 40.58 7.56 17.94
N GLN A 470 40.79 8.35 19.00
CA GLN A 470 39.80 9.27 19.54
C GLN A 470 40.35 10.70 19.47
N VAL A 471 39.56 11.63 18.92
CA VAL A 471 39.92 13.05 18.86
C VAL A 471 38.92 13.85 19.68
N THR A 472 39.44 14.63 20.63
CA THR A 472 38.67 15.56 21.48
C THR A 472 39.02 17.00 21.11
N ASP A 473 38.48 18.00 21.83
CA ASP A 473 38.86 19.41 21.65
C ASP A 473 40.30 19.71 22.11
N LYS A 474 40.88 18.84 22.95
CA LYS A 474 42.22 19.01 23.55
C LYS A 474 43.30 18.22 22.84
N GLU A 475 43.03 16.97 22.43
CA GLU A 475 44.06 16.08 21.90
C GLU A 475 43.48 14.96 21.04
N LEU A 476 44.36 14.36 20.24
CA LEU A 476 44.17 13.10 19.54
C LEU A 476 44.87 11.99 20.32
N ARG A 477 44.16 10.92 20.67
CA ARG A 477 44.70 9.73 21.33
C ARG A 477 44.67 8.54 20.39
N ILE A 478 45.79 7.80 20.32
CA ILE A 478 45.88 6.49 19.68
C ILE A 478 45.74 5.43 20.77
N LEU A 479 44.90 4.43 20.51
CA LEU A 479 44.74 3.24 21.30
C LEU A 479 45.13 2.00 20.49
N ASN A 480 45.63 0.99 21.17
CA ASN A 480 45.78 -0.33 20.60
C ASN A 480 44.42 -1.04 20.62
N ALA A 481 43.98 -1.61 19.48
CA ALA A 481 42.64 -2.17 19.35
C ALA A 481 42.45 -3.47 20.15
N GLU A 482 43.51 -4.22 20.46
CA GLU A 482 43.43 -5.45 21.24
C GLU A 482 43.37 -5.16 22.75
N THR A 483 44.32 -4.36 23.25
CA THR A 483 44.45 -4.05 24.68
C THR A 483 43.53 -2.91 25.13
N LYS A 484 43.00 -2.12 24.20
CA LYS A 484 42.18 -0.91 24.44
C LYS A 484 42.87 0.13 25.33
N GLN A 485 44.20 0.09 25.42
CA GLN A 485 45.01 1.06 26.17
C GLN A 485 45.56 2.14 25.24
N ALA A 486 45.75 3.34 25.79
CA ALA A 486 46.36 4.45 25.07
C ALA A 486 47.85 4.18 24.81
N VAL A 487 48.26 4.35 23.55
CA VAL A 487 49.64 4.12 23.07
C VAL A 487 50.39 5.44 22.98
N SER A 488 49.77 6.45 22.38
CA SER A 488 50.35 7.77 22.19
C SER A 488 49.27 8.84 22.05
N ASN A 489 49.65 10.09 22.22
CA ASN A 489 48.77 11.24 22.04
C ASN A 489 49.47 12.35 21.26
N TRP A 490 48.66 13.16 20.59
CA TRP A 490 49.08 14.39 19.92
C TRP A 490 48.18 15.52 20.39
N ALA A 491 48.78 16.65 20.78
CA ALA A 491 48.05 17.83 21.21
C ALA A 491 48.48 19.05 20.38
N PRO A 492 47.56 19.98 20.07
CA PRO A 492 47.91 21.21 19.39
C PRO A 492 48.76 22.13 20.29
N PRO A 493 49.51 23.10 19.71
CA PRO A 493 50.30 24.06 20.48
C PRO A 493 49.49 24.81 21.55
N GLU A 494 50.16 25.23 22.63
CA GLU A 494 49.55 25.82 23.82
C GLU A 494 48.53 26.94 23.50
N GLY A 495 47.32 26.82 24.06
CA GLY A 495 46.22 27.78 23.87
C GLY A 495 45.35 27.55 22.62
N LYS A 496 45.67 26.57 21.75
CA LYS A 496 44.83 26.18 20.61
C LYS A 496 43.94 24.98 20.97
N ARG A 497 42.73 24.92 20.38
CA ARG A 497 41.80 23.80 20.51
C ARG A 497 41.39 23.27 19.15
N ILE A 498 41.15 21.96 19.07
CA ILE A 498 40.64 21.29 17.87
C ILE A 498 39.14 21.60 17.75
N ILE A 499 38.71 22.04 16.56
CA ILE A 499 37.33 22.44 16.30
C ILE A 499 36.63 21.52 15.29
N VAL A 500 37.36 21.05 14.28
CA VAL A 500 36.84 20.23 13.19
C VAL A 500 37.89 19.17 12.90
N VAL A 501 37.44 17.93 12.70
CA VAL A 501 38.31 16.79 12.42
C VAL A 501 37.60 15.83 11.48
N ASN A 502 38.38 15.20 10.61
CA ASN A 502 37.96 14.08 9.77
C ASN A 502 39.17 13.16 9.54
N GLY A 503 38.93 11.87 9.37
CA GLY A 503 39.97 10.88 9.22
C GLY A 503 39.51 9.71 8.35
N ASN A 504 40.49 9.02 7.77
CA ASN A 504 40.31 7.77 7.03
C ASN A 504 41.15 6.66 7.71
N ALA A 505 41.43 5.56 7.01
CA ALA A 505 42.14 4.42 7.60
C ALA A 505 43.60 4.69 7.99
N SER A 506 44.24 5.75 7.50
CA SER A 506 45.67 6.03 7.75
C SER A 506 45.99 7.48 8.10
N GLN A 507 45.10 8.42 7.78
CA GLN A 507 45.31 9.87 7.91
C GLN A 507 44.20 10.49 8.76
N VAL A 508 44.57 11.49 9.56
CA VAL A 508 43.65 12.34 10.32
C VAL A 508 43.99 13.80 10.05
N CYS A 509 43.00 14.58 9.64
CA CYS A 509 43.15 16.01 9.45
C CYS A 509 42.40 16.75 10.55
N VAL A 510 43.08 17.67 11.23
CA VAL A 510 42.51 18.49 12.30
C VAL A 510 42.60 19.97 11.95
N ALA A 511 41.53 20.71 12.25
CA ALA A 511 41.51 22.17 12.17
C ALA A 511 41.39 22.76 13.58
N THR A 512 42.15 23.82 13.84
CA THR A 512 42.15 24.55 15.11
C THR A 512 41.38 25.85 15.04
N ASN A 513 40.96 26.38 16.20
CA ASN A 513 40.26 27.67 16.32
C ASN A 513 41.00 28.91 15.76
N ALA A 514 42.27 28.78 15.35
CA ALA A 514 43.06 29.85 14.75
C ALA A 514 43.29 29.65 13.23
N GLY A 515 42.49 28.81 12.58
CA GLY A 515 42.56 28.54 11.13
C GLY A 515 43.76 27.69 10.70
N ASN A 516 44.47 27.05 11.64
CA ASN A 516 45.55 26.12 11.30
C ASN A 516 44.95 24.74 11.02
N VAL A 517 45.36 24.16 9.89
CA VAL A 517 44.97 22.83 9.41
C VAL A 517 46.21 21.95 9.44
N VAL A 518 46.14 20.84 10.17
CA VAL A 518 47.25 19.93 10.40
C VAL A 518 46.87 18.54 9.90
N LEU A 519 47.68 17.99 9.00
CA LEU A 519 47.56 16.62 8.54
C LEU A 519 48.47 15.72 9.37
N LEU A 520 47.85 14.75 10.03
CA LEU A 520 48.50 13.75 10.86
C LEU A 520 48.40 12.39 10.15
N ARG A 521 49.49 11.62 10.19
CA ARG A 521 49.51 10.23 9.75
C ARG A 521 49.74 9.32 10.95
N VAL A 522 48.95 8.27 11.01
CA VAL A 522 49.03 7.27 12.07
C VAL A 522 49.92 6.14 11.58
N GLU A 523 51.09 5.98 12.19
CA GLU A 523 52.08 4.96 11.83
C GLU A 523 52.44 4.13 13.07
N ASN A 524 52.06 2.84 13.06
CA ASN A 524 52.44 1.80 14.02
C ASN A 524 52.61 2.30 15.49
N GLY A 525 51.60 2.99 16.01
CA GLY A 525 51.52 3.42 17.43
C GLY A 525 52.01 4.83 17.69
N SER A 526 52.41 5.55 16.65
CA SER A 526 52.85 6.94 16.70
C SER A 526 52.03 7.82 15.75
N VAL A 527 51.89 9.10 16.12
CA VAL A 527 51.29 10.13 15.28
C VAL A 527 52.43 10.97 14.70
N VAL A 528 52.48 11.11 13.38
CA VAL A 528 53.45 11.96 12.69
C VAL A 528 52.72 13.13 12.03
N GLU A 529 53.19 14.35 12.27
CA GLU A 529 52.72 15.53 11.56
C GLU A 529 53.34 15.56 10.15
N VAL A 530 52.50 15.42 9.13
CA VAL A 530 52.92 15.33 7.72
C VAL A 530 52.86 16.69 7.02
N GLY A 531 51.91 17.53 7.40
CA GLY A 531 51.74 18.85 6.81
C GLY A 531 51.00 19.81 7.74
N HIS A 532 51.34 21.09 7.66
CA HIS A 532 50.71 22.17 8.39
C HIS A 532 50.51 23.38 7.47
N THR A 533 49.28 23.87 7.36
CA THR A 533 48.94 25.08 6.62
C THR A 533 48.00 25.98 7.42
N LYS A 534 47.93 27.26 7.05
CA LYS A 534 46.99 28.23 7.65
C LYS A 534 46.05 28.74 6.57
N ILE A 535 44.75 28.53 6.78
CA ILE A 535 43.70 29.01 5.90
C ILE A 535 43.22 30.38 6.37
N GLU A 536 42.85 31.25 5.42
CA GLU A 536 42.22 32.53 5.72
C GLU A 536 40.77 32.31 6.16
N GLY A 537 40.47 32.67 7.40
CA GLY A 537 39.15 32.46 8.02
C GLY A 537 39.09 31.22 8.91
N GLU A 538 38.01 31.12 9.68
CA GLU A 538 37.75 29.92 10.49
C GLU A 538 37.24 28.78 9.62
N VAL A 539 37.67 27.56 9.92
CA VAL A 539 37.21 26.33 9.24
C VAL A 539 35.88 25.91 9.84
N SER A 540 34.86 25.70 9.00
CA SER A 540 33.53 25.25 9.43
C SER A 540 33.32 23.75 9.27
N CYS A 541 33.88 23.15 8.22
CA CYS A 541 33.81 21.72 7.94
C CYS A 541 35.02 21.27 7.11
N LEU A 542 35.39 20.00 7.19
CA LEU A 542 36.46 19.41 6.38
C LEU A 542 36.16 17.94 6.07
N ASP A 543 36.63 17.44 4.93
CA ASP A 543 36.48 16.04 4.54
C ASP A 543 37.73 15.47 3.88
N LEU A 544 38.08 14.25 4.32
CA LEU A 544 39.30 13.51 3.96
C LEU A 544 38.96 12.12 3.37
N SER A 545 37.78 11.99 2.77
CA SER A 545 37.35 10.71 2.19
C SER A 545 38.20 10.35 0.97
N PRO A 546 38.68 9.10 0.85
CA PRO A 546 39.53 8.68 -0.25
C PRO A 546 38.74 8.63 -1.56
N ILE A 547 39.32 9.19 -2.63
CA ILE A 547 38.76 9.18 -3.98
C ILE A 547 39.75 8.46 -4.90
N GLY A 548 39.32 7.36 -5.54
CA GLY A 548 40.11 6.59 -6.49
C GLY A 548 40.39 5.15 -6.04
N ALA A 549 41.39 4.50 -6.66
CA ALA A 549 41.66 3.07 -6.49
C ALA A 549 42.21 2.66 -5.11
N ASN A 550 42.69 3.62 -4.31
CA ASN A 550 43.21 3.36 -2.97
C ASN A 550 42.19 3.78 -1.91
N SER A 551 41.63 2.80 -1.20
CA SER A 551 40.66 3.02 -0.12
C SER A 551 41.27 3.52 1.18
N ASP A 552 42.59 3.42 1.34
CA ASP A 552 43.21 3.53 2.66
C ASP A 552 43.83 4.91 2.92
N SER A 553 44.04 5.71 1.87
CA SER A 553 44.62 7.06 1.97
C SER A 553 44.01 8.00 0.92
N ALA A 554 43.70 9.22 1.34
CA ALA A 554 43.21 10.27 0.47
C ALA A 554 44.36 11.08 -0.15
N ASN A 555 44.12 11.55 -1.38
CA ASN A 555 45.03 12.43 -2.12
C ASN A 555 44.55 13.89 -2.12
N LEU A 556 43.30 14.13 -1.69
CA LEU A 556 42.64 15.41 -1.72
C LEU A 556 42.00 15.70 -0.35
N LEU A 557 42.02 16.96 0.07
CA LEU A 557 41.34 17.44 1.27
C LEU A 557 40.41 18.58 0.87
N THR A 558 39.15 18.54 1.30
CA THR A 558 38.22 19.64 1.10
C THR A 558 37.91 20.35 2.40
N ILE A 559 37.88 21.69 2.36
CA ILE A 559 37.65 22.54 3.54
C ILE A 559 36.58 23.58 3.22
N GLY A 560 35.54 23.67 4.05
CA GLY A 560 34.62 24.79 4.07
C GLY A 560 35.02 25.81 5.13
N THR A 561 34.87 27.10 4.83
CA THR A 561 35.19 28.20 5.76
C THR A 561 33.97 29.04 6.10
N TRP A 562 34.05 29.75 7.22
CA TRP A 562 33.05 30.73 7.64
C TRP A 562 32.93 31.91 6.67
N SER A 563 33.92 32.12 5.80
CA SER A 563 33.90 33.15 4.75
C SER A 563 33.17 32.69 3.48
N MET A 564 32.28 31.69 3.55
CA MET A 564 31.49 31.17 2.43
C MET A 564 32.31 30.58 1.28
N LYS A 565 33.51 30.05 1.57
CA LYS A 565 34.38 29.46 0.56
C LYS A 565 34.62 27.99 0.81
N ILE A 566 34.84 27.27 -0.30
CA ILE A 566 35.35 25.90 -0.32
C ILE A 566 36.77 25.94 -0.88
N HIS A 567 37.70 25.32 -0.16
CA HIS A 567 39.08 25.13 -0.60
C HIS A 567 39.35 23.65 -0.87
N LEU A 568 39.93 23.34 -2.01
CA LEU A 568 40.49 22.03 -2.34
C LEU A 568 42.00 22.08 -2.13
N LEU A 569 42.53 21.15 -1.35
CA LEU A 569 43.95 21.05 -1.03
C LEU A 569 44.53 19.71 -1.52
N SER A 570 45.75 19.74 -2.05
CA SER A 570 46.51 18.54 -2.39
C SER A 570 47.20 17.97 -1.14
N LEU A 571 47.24 16.65 -1.04
CA LEU A 571 47.99 15.93 -0.01
C LEU A 571 49.25 15.31 -0.62
N PRO A 572 50.38 15.25 0.12
CA PRO A 572 50.56 15.61 1.53
C PRO A 572 50.86 17.09 1.82
N ASP A 573 51.19 17.88 0.79
CA ASP A 573 51.79 19.22 0.96
C ASP A 573 50.82 20.33 1.43
N LEU A 574 49.51 20.04 1.48
CA LEU A 574 48.44 20.98 1.84
C LEU A 574 48.46 22.27 1.01
N GLN A 575 48.82 22.16 -0.28
CA GLN A 575 48.75 23.28 -1.20
C GLN A 575 47.31 23.46 -1.71
N VAL A 576 46.83 24.70 -1.72
CA VAL A 576 45.48 25.03 -2.22
C VAL A 576 45.46 24.91 -3.74
N ILE A 577 44.74 23.91 -4.24
CA ILE A 577 44.51 23.64 -5.68
C ILE A 577 43.48 24.63 -6.24
N GLY A 578 42.40 24.86 -5.49
CA GLY A 578 41.28 25.69 -5.92
C GLY A 578 40.53 26.29 -4.74
N SER A 579 40.03 27.51 -4.91
CA SER A 579 39.17 28.20 -3.95
C SER A 579 37.89 28.67 -4.65
N HIS A 580 36.75 28.20 -4.18
CA HIS A 580 35.45 28.45 -4.80
C HIS A 580 34.52 29.17 -3.84
N ASP A 581 33.92 30.27 -4.30
CA ASP A 581 32.94 31.03 -3.54
C ASP A 581 31.53 30.43 -3.73
N LEU A 582 30.80 30.25 -2.63
CA LEU A 582 29.47 29.63 -2.65
C LEU A 582 28.38 30.60 -3.10
N GLY A 583 28.62 31.92 -3.05
CA GLY A 583 27.69 32.94 -3.55
C GLY A 583 26.36 32.96 -2.81
N GLY A 584 26.39 33.36 -1.52
CA GLY A 584 25.24 33.51 -0.65
C GLY A 584 25.62 34.00 0.76
N GLU A 585 24.62 34.16 1.64
CA GLU A 585 24.82 34.63 3.03
C GLU A 585 24.96 33.49 4.06
N VAL A 586 24.96 32.23 3.62
CA VAL A 586 24.88 31.05 4.50
C VAL A 586 26.12 30.16 4.35
N MET A 587 26.74 29.82 5.49
CA MET A 587 28.01 29.09 5.54
C MET A 587 27.89 27.59 5.30
N PRO A 588 28.93 26.96 4.74
CA PRO A 588 29.00 25.51 4.62
C PRO A 588 29.10 24.89 6.02
N ARG A 589 28.27 23.88 6.28
CA ARG A 589 28.20 23.15 7.55
C ARG A 589 28.71 21.72 7.43
N SER A 590 28.66 21.14 6.24
CA SER A 590 29.28 19.84 5.94
C SER A 590 29.81 19.83 4.51
N VAL A 591 30.89 19.08 4.30
CA VAL A 591 31.43 18.74 2.98
C VAL A 591 31.67 17.24 2.96
N LEU A 592 31.50 16.60 1.79
CA LEU A 592 31.76 15.18 1.60
C LEU A 592 32.28 14.94 0.19
N LEU A 593 33.40 14.25 0.10
CA LEU A 593 33.94 13.70 -1.14
C LEU A 593 33.39 12.29 -1.35
N ALA A 594 32.74 12.04 -2.47
CA ALA A 594 32.15 10.74 -2.78
C ALA A 594 32.37 10.37 -4.25
N THR A 595 32.49 9.08 -4.54
CA THR A 595 32.56 8.58 -5.92
C THR A 595 31.23 7.94 -6.28
N PHE A 596 30.53 8.49 -7.28
CA PHE A 596 29.30 7.92 -7.83
C PHE A 596 29.56 7.49 -9.27
N GLU A 597 29.25 6.24 -9.63
CA GLU A 597 29.44 5.70 -10.99
C GLU A 597 30.86 5.97 -11.55
N ASP A 598 31.89 5.68 -10.73
CA ASP A 598 33.31 5.92 -11.02
C ASP A 598 33.71 7.39 -11.27
N LYS A 599 32.83 8.35 -10.95
CA LYS A 599 33.11 9.79 -11.06
C LYS A 599 33.18 10.45 -9.67
N PRO A 600 34.16 11.33 -9.41
CA PRO A 600 34.30 12.00 -8.14
C PRO A 600 33.42 13.25 -8.02
N TYR A 601 32.72 13.36 -6.91
CA TYR A 601 31.84 14.47 -6.57
C TYR A 601 32.25 15.11 -5.26
N LEU A 602 32.04 16.43 -5.18
CA LEU A 602 32.01 17.17 -3.92
C LEU A 602 30.57 17.57 -3.60
N LEU A 603 30.12 17.15 -2.43
CA LEU A 603 28.85 17.56 -1.85
C LEU A 603 29.12 18.57 -0.72
N CYS A 604 28.34 19.65 -0.66
CA CYS A 604 28.47 20.70 0.34
C CYS A 604 27.08 21.07 0.91
N GLY A 605 26.83 20.71 2.16
CA GLY A 605 25.61 21.08 2.89
C GLY A 605 25.75 22.44 3.58
N LEU A 606 24.81 23.34 3.34
CA LEU A 606 24.76 24.68 3.95
C LEU A 606 23.89 24.70 5.22
N GLY A 607 24.00 25.79 5.98
CA GLY A 607 23.25 26.00 7.23
C GLY A 607 21.74 26.21 7.08
N ASP A 608 21.26 26.51 5.88
CA ASP A 608 19.86 26.78 5.56
C ASP A 608 19.12 25.54 5.02
N GLY A 609 19.80 24.39 4.96
CA GLY A 609 19.27 23.16 4.38
C GLY A 609 19.41 23.05 2.86
N THR A 610 20.24 23.89 2.24
CA THR A 610 20.68 23.74 0.85
C THR A 610 21.85 22.76 0.73
N LEU A 611 21.76 21.77 -0.16
CA LEU A 611 22.86 20.95 -0.64
C LEU A 611 23.39 21.48 -1.99
N LEU A 612 24.70 21.70 -2.08
CA LEU A 612 25.40 21.99 -3.32
C LEU A 612 26.18 20.74 -3.76
N SER A 613 26.12 20.40 -5.03
CA SER A 613 26.86 19.29 -5.63
C SER A 613 27.73 19.80 -6.77
N TYR A 614 28.98 19.33 -6.83
CA TYR A 614 29.97 19.67 -7.83
C TYR A 614 30.62 18.40 -8.36
N HIS A 615 30.93 18.39 -9.65
CA HIS A 615 31.86 17.43 -10.23
C HIS A 615 33.30 17.87 -9.99
N ILE A 616 34.20 16.91 -9.76
CA ILE A 616 35.63 17.17 -9.65
C ILE A 616 36.30 16.71 -10.94
N GLU A 617 36.83 17.64 -11.73
CA GLU A 617 37.59 17.34 -12.95
C GLU A 617 38.96 18.02 -12.86
N GLU A 618 40.04 17.24 -12.91
CA GLU A 618 41.43 17.73 -12.84
C GLU A 618 41.73 18.71 -11.67
N GLY A 619 41.04 18.56 -10.54
CA GLY A 619 41.22 19.41 -9.36
C GLY A 619 40.40 20.71 -9.37
N LEU A 620 39.49 20.89 -10.33
CA LEU A 620 38.54 21.99 -10.41
C LEU A 620 37.11 21.52 -10.12
N LEU A 621 36.33 22.37 -9.44
CA LEU A 621 34.90 22.14 -9.25
C LEU A 621 34.11 22.62 -10.47
N THR A 622 33.47 21.69 -11.18
CA THR A 622 32.62 21.95 -12.35
C THR A 622 31.18 21.52 -12.09
N ASN A 623 30.27 21.95 -12.97
CA ASN A 623 28.87 21.48 -13.01
C ASN A 623 28.11 21.62 -11.67
N ARG A 624 28.06 22.84 -11.13
CA ARG A 624 27.37 23.18 -9.87
C ARG A 624 25.86 22.88 -9.97
N LYS A 625 25.37 22.01 -9.09
CA LYS A 625 23.94 21.77 -8.84
C LYS A 625 23.55 22.23 -7.44
N LYS A 626 22.33 22.75 -7.29
CA LYS A 626 21.77 23.23 -6.01
C LYS A 626 20.47 22.49 -5.74
N LEU A 627 20.34 21.90 -4.56
CA LEU A 627 19.18 21.15 -4.10
C LEU A 627 18.80 21.63 -2.69
N ALA A 628 17.52 21.74 -2.36
CA ALA A 628 17.07 22.06 -1.01
C ALA A 628 16.53 20.78 -0.35
N LEU A 629 17.09 20.38 0.78
CA LEU A 629 16.72 19.15 1.51
C LEU A 629 15.97 19.42 2.82
N GLY A 630 15.87 20.68 3.24
CA GLY A 630 15.17 21.09 4.47
C GLY A 630 15.50 22.53 4.86
N THR A 631 15.23 22.89 6.11
CA THR A 631 15.51 24.22 6.69
C THR A 631 16.59 24.19 7.78
N LYS A 632 17.06 23.00 8.16
CA LYS A 632 18.10 22.79 9.17
C LYS A 632 19.46 22.55 8.49
N PRO A 633 20.59 22.83 9.19
CA PRO A 633 21.92 22.51 8.69
C PRO A 633 22.07 21.05 8.27
N ILE A 634 22.53 20.82 7.03
CA ILE A 634 22.75 19.46 6.53
C ILE A 634 24.07 18.90 7.07
N THR A 635 24.03 17.65 7.53
CA THR A 635 25.21 16.84 7.82
C THR A 635 25.26 15.68 6.83
N LEU A 636 26.37 15.55 6.11
CA LEU A 636 26.57 14.50 5.11
C LEU A 636 27.38 13.35 5.71
N ARG A 637 26.98 12.10 5.42
CA ARG A 637 27.68 10.87 5.82
C ARG A 637 27.56 9.84 4.70
N GLU A 638 28.65 9.14 4.43
CA GLU A 638 28.66 7.97 3.56
C GLU A 638 28.11 6.75 4.31
N PHE A 639 27.31 5.92 3.65
CA PHE A 639 26.81 4.64 4.18
C PHE A 639 26.69 3.62 3.05
N LYS A 640 26.68 2.32 3.40
CA LYS A 640 26.43 1.22 2.46
C LYS A 640 25.09 0.57 2.80
N ALA A 641 24.15 0.56 1.86
CA ALA A 641 22.76 0.15 2.13
C ALA A 641 22.46 -1.28 1.66
N ARG A 642 21.87 -2.09 2.55
CA ARG A 642 21.03 -3.26 2.22
C ARG A 642 19.83 -3.31 3.18
N GLY A 643 18.62 -3.07 2.67
CA GLY A 643 17.34 -3.64 3.15
C GLY A 643 16.60 -2.99 4.34
N MET A 644 15.42 -2.42 4.02
CA MET A 644 14.29 -1.76 4.76
C MET A 644 13.57 -2.47 5.94
N SER A 645 12.81 -1.68 6.77
CA SER A 645 11.40 -1.76 7.30
C SER A 645 11.00 -0.94 8.61
N HIS A 646 9.84 -0.30 8.61
CA HIS A 646 9.45 0.80 9.52
C HIS A 646 8.60 0.37 10.73
N ALA A 647 8.27 1.30 11.64
CA ALA A 647 7.13 1.20 12.57
C ALA A 647 6.47 2.58 12.88
N MET A 648 5.16 2.59 13.19
CA MET A 648 4.35 3.73 13.66
C MET A 648 3.17 3.24 14.54
N MET A 649 2.58 4.11 15.38
CA MET A 649 1.60 3.80 16.46
C MET A 649 0.33 4.70 16.38
N GLY A 650 -0.84 4.22 16.79
CA GLY A 650 -2.14 4.94 16.70
C GLY A 650 -3.02 4.92 17.98
N ILE A 651 -3.97 5.86 18.08
CA ILE A 651 -4.96 6.03 19.18
C ILE A 651 -6.39 6.14 18.62
N GLN A 652 -7.35 5.51 19.30
CA GLN A 652 -8.78 5.37 18.96
C GLN A 652 -9.69 6.35 19.73
N ASP A 653 -10.70 6.95 19.09
CA ASP A 653 -11.91 7.51 19.76
C ASP A 653 -13.15 7.39 18.82
N PRO A 654 -14.30 6.81 19.25
CA PRO A 654 -15.38 6.35 18.36
C PRO A 654 -16.58 7.31 18.31
N LYS A 655 -16.43 8.47 17.65
CA LYS A 655 -17.56 9.34 17.20
C LYS A 655 -17.21 10.05 15.89
N ASP A 656 -18.19 10.18 14.98
CA ASP A 656 -18.02 10.95 13.75
C ASP A 656 -17.59 12.38 14.09
N SER A 657 -16.45 12.78 13.53
CA SER A 657 -15.78 14.03 13.87
C SER A 657 -14.99 14.56 12.69
N VAL A 658 -14.81 15.88 12.67
CA VAL A 658 -13.88 16.56 11.77
C VAL A 658 -12.59 16.79 12.55
N ARG A 659 -11.48 16.26 12.03
CA ARG A 659 -10.16 16.37 12.67
C ARG A 659 -9.27 17.31 11.88
N LEU A 660 -8.60 18.22 12.57
CA LEU A 660 -7.52 19.02 12.03
C LEU A 660 -6.20 18.36 12.44
N LEU A 661 -5.34 18.08 11.47
CA LEU A 661 -4.05 17.44 11.68
C LEU A 661 -2.92 18.40 11.28
N ASP A 662 -1.79 18.29 11.97
CA ASP A 662 -0.54 18.93 11.54
C ASP A 662 0.01 18.25 10.28
N ASP A 663 0.50 19.01 9.32
CA ASP A 663 0.97 18.49 8.03
C ASP A 663 2.37 17.85 8.09
N GLN A 664 3.11 18.07 9.19
CA GLN A 664 4.43 17.47 9.40
C GLN A 664 4.40 16.32 10.39
N THR A 665 3.74 16.52 11.54
CA THR A 665 3.71 15.52 12.62
C THR A 665 2.52 14.56 12.51
N PHE A 666 1.47 14.94 11.76
CA PHE A 666 0.19 14.22 11.69
C PHE A 666 -0.52 14.09 13.05
N GLU A 667 -0.06 14.83 14.06
CA GLU A 667 -0.74 14.91 15.35
C GLU A 667 -2.07 15.65 15.20
N THR A 668 -3.05 15.25 16.00
CA THR A 668 -4.36 15.90 16.01
C THR A 668 -4.29 17.24 16.74
N LEU A 669 -4.47 18.34 16.00
CA LEU A 669 -4.48 19.70 16.52
C LEU A 669 -5.82 20.06 17.17
N ASP A 670 -6.93 19.69 16.52
CA ASP A 670 -8.29 19.94 17.02
C ASP A 670 -9.29 18.92 16.49
N VAL A 671 -10.39 18.72 17.22
CA VAL A 671 -11.45 17.77 16.88
C VAL A 671 -12.82 18.42 17.09
N PHE A 672 -13.57 18.58 16.00
CA PHE A 672 -14.96 19.00 16.04
C PHE A 672 -15.88 17.78 16.02
N LYS A 673 -16.61 17.52 17.11
CA LYS A 673 -17.54 16.39 17.22
C LYS A 673 -18.87 16.72 16.54
N LEU A 674 -19.35 15.82 15.69
CA LEU A 674 -20.66 15.96 15.03
C LEU A 674 -21.80 15.53 15.96
N ASN A 675 -23.03 15.83 15.54
CA ASN A 675 -24.23 15.45 16.28
C ASN A 675 -24.43 13.93 16.25
N VAL A 676 -25.30 13.42 17.14
CA VAL A 676 -25.68 12.01 17.14
C VAL A 676 -26.41 11.67 15.83
N TYR A 677 -26.03 10.56 15.20
CA TYR A 677 -26.50 10.12 13.88
C TYR A 677 -26.14 11.07 12.72
N GLU A 678 -25.20 11.98 12.92
CA GLU A 678 -24.71 12.85 11.86
C GLU A 678 -23.36 12.34 11.35
N MET A 679 -23.32 12.02 10.06
CA MET A 679 -22.15 11.49 9.38
C MET A 679 -21.54 12.57 8.47
N ALA A 680 -20.21 12.70 8.47
CA ALA A 680 -19.52 13.49 7.45
C ALA A 680 -19.46 12.70 6.14
N CYS A 681 -19.91 13.31 5.04
CA CYS A 681 -19.97 12.67 3.73
C CYS A 681 -18.99 13.28 2.73
N SER A 682 -18.67 14.57 2.88
CA SER A 682 -17.75 15.27 1.97
C SER A 682 -16.98 16.37 2.68
N VAL A 683 -15.76 16.63 2.21
CA VAL A 683 -14.90 17.71 2.69
C VAL A 683 -14.19 18.37 1.51
N SER A 684 -14.03 19.69 1.55
CA SER A 684 -13.28 20.43 0.54
C SER A 684 -12.71 21.72 1.11
N SER A 685 -11.46 22.04 0.79
CA SER A 685 -10.88 23.36 1.05
C SER A 685 -11.21 24.31 -0.10
N MET A 686 -11.64 25.52 0.21
CA MET A 686 -12.06 26.49 -0.81
C MET A 686 -11.92 27.94 -0.37
N LYS A 687 -11.78 28.82 -1.37
CA LYS A 687 -11.95 30.26 -1.25
C LYS A 687 -13.31 30.65 -1.81
N LEU A 688 -14.05 31.46 -1.07
CA LEU A 688 -15.42 31.85 -1.40
C LEU A 688 -15.49 33.34 -1.67
N SER A 689 -16.15 33.71 -2.77
CA SER A 689 -16.23 35.06 -3.30
C SER A 689 -14.83 35.65 -3.54
N ASP A 690 -14.67 36.96 -3.33
CA ASP A 690 -13.39 37.66 -3.34
C ASP A 690 -12.73 37.67 -1.94
N ASP A 691 -13.12 36.74 -1.06
CA ASP A 691 -12.49 36.63 0.25
C ASP A 691 -11.06 36.09 0.12
N THR A 692 -10.15 36.66 0.90
CA THR A 692 -8.78 36.18 1.01
C THR A 692 -8.66 34.98 1.95
N ALA A 693 -9.65 34.79 2.82
CA ALA A 693 -9.68 33.69 3.77
C ALA A 693 -10.00 32.35 3.09
N GLU A 694 -9.35 31.30 3.59
CA GLU A 694 -9.59 29.92 3.18
C GLU A 694 -10.56 29.24 4.15
N TYR A 695 -11.51 28.50 3.60
CA TYR A 695 -12.57 27.83 4.33
C TYR A 695 -12.50 26.32 4.09
N PHE A 696 -12.73 25.55 5.15
CA PHE A 696 -12.96 24.11 5.06
C PHE A 696 -14.46 23.85 5.10
N ALA A 697 -15.03 23.41 3.99
CA ALA A 697 -16.43 23.04 3.90
C ALA A 697 -16.61 21.55 4.17
N VAL A 698 -17.54 21.19 5.07
CA VAL A 698 -17.89 19.81 5.40
C VAL A 698 -19.37 19.60 5.15
N GLY A 699 -19.68 18.64 4.27
CA GLY A 699 -21.03 18.20 3.97
C GLY A 699 -21.39 17.00 4.84
N THR A 700 -22.56 17.04 5.45
CA THR A 700 -23.03 16.02 6.41
C THR A 700 -24.38 15.46 6.01
N ALA A 701 -24.70 14.29 6.55
CA ALA A 701 -26.00 13.63 6.45
C ALA A 701 -26.47 13.24 7.86
N LEU A 702 -27.74 13.49 8.17
CA LEU A 702 -28.37 12.98 9.38
C LEU A 702 -29.06 11.66 9.04
N ALA A 703 -28.48 10.54 9.49
CA ALA A 703 -28.89 9.18 9.16
C ALA A 703 -29.37 8.43 10.42
N PRO A 704 -30.57 8.76 10.95
CA PRO A 704 -31.15 7.97 12.03
C PRO A 704 -31.46 6.54 11.53
N PRO A 705 -31.35 5.50 12.38
CA PRO A 705 -31.53 4.11 11.96
C PRO A 705 -32.90 3.78 11.33
N GLU A 706 -33.91 4.62 11.55
CA GLU A 706 -35.28 4.47 11.03
C GLU A 706 -35.42 4.94 9.56
N GLU A 707 -34.48 5.75 9.05
CA GLU A 707 -34.52 6.31 7.70
C GLU A 707 -33.60 5.50 6.76
N LEU A 708 -34.16 4.99 5.65
CA LEU A 708 -33.38 4.30 4.61
C LEU A 708 -32.52 5.26 3.78
N GLU A 709 -32.95 6.51 3.63
CA GLU A 709 -32.22 7.57 2.93
C GLU A 709 -32.23 8.84 3.79
N PRO A 710 -31.09 9.50 4.01
CA PRO A 710 -31.03 10.73 4.80
C PRO A 710 -31.89 11.83 4.17
N THR A 711 -32.91 12.28 4.90
CA THR A 711 -33.78 13.39 4.47
C THR A 711 -33.24 14.77 4.85
N LYS A 712 -32.24 14.81 5.74
CA LYS A 712 -31.63 16.02 6.28
C LYS A 712 -30.11 15.92 6.27
N GLY A 713 -29.46 17.08 6.18
CA GLY A 713 -28.01 17.22 6.28
C GLY A 713 -27.64 18.68 6.55
N ARG A 714 -26.34 18.96 6.63
CA ARG A 714 -25.81 20.31 6.80
C ARG A 714 -24.51 20.50 6.02
N ILE A 715 -24.27 21.73 5.58
CA ILE A 715 -22.98 22.22 5.12
C ILE A 715 -22.39 23.07 6.25
N LEU A 716 -21.24 22.67 6.78
CA LEU A 716 -20.51 23.37 7.82
C LEU A 716 -19.30 24.06 7.19
N LEU A 717 -19.08 25.34 7.47
CA LEU A 717 -17.92 26.11 7.02
C LEU A 717 -17.02 26.43 8.20
N PHE A 718 -15.80 25.92 8.18
CA PHE A 718 -14.79 26.16 9.19
C PHE A 718 -13.68 27.09 8.69
N GLN A 719 -13.09 27.84 9.61
CA GLN A 719 -11.80 28.47 9.43
C GLN A 719 -10.84 27.95 10.50
N VAL A 720 -9.57 27.83 10.13
CA VAL A 720 -8.51 27.47 11.08
C VAL A 720 -7.90 28.74 11.64
N HIS A 721 -8.02 28.94 12.95
CA HIS A 721 -7.39 30.06 13.66
C HIS A 721 -6.59 29.53 14.86
N ASN A 722 -5.28 29.81 14.88
CA ASN A 722 -4.35 29.32 15.90
C ASN A 722 -4.44 27.80 16.15
N GLY A 723 -4.50 27.01 15.07
CA GLY A 723 -4.59 25.55 15.16
C GLY A 723 -5.94 25.01 15.64
N LYS A 724 -7.00 25.82 15.67
CA LYS A 724 -8.35 25.40 16.06
C LYS A 724 -9.38 25.59 14.96
N LEU A 725 -10.33 24.65 14.88
CA LEU A 725 -11.46 24.70 13.96
C LEU A 725 -12.54 25.62 14.51
N GLN A 726 -12.73 26.77 13.87
CA GLN A 726 -13.81 27.70 14.18
C GLN A 726 -14.95 27.55 13.17
N LEU A 727 -16.13 27.16 13.64
CA LEU A 727 -17.33 27.11 12.80
C LEU A 727 -17.81 28.54 12.50
N ILE A 728 -17.68 28.96 11.24
CA ILE A 728 -18.06 30.30 10.77
C ILE A 728 -19.52 30.35 10.35
N SER A 729 -19.98 29.30 9.67
CA SER A 729 -21.36 29.24 9.17
C SER A 729 -21.83 27.80 9.03
N GLN A 730 -23.14 27.61 9.15
CA GLN A 730 -23.79 26.33 8.89
C GLN A 730 -25.05 26.55 8.04
N LYS A 731 -25.31 25.63 7.11
CA LYS A 731 -26.48 25.66 6.24
C LYS A 731 -27.16 24.30 6.23
N GLU A 732 -28.43 24.25 6.65
CA GLU A 732 -29.22 23.02 6.56
C GLU A 732 -29.58 22.69 5.11
N THR A 733 -29.56 21.39 4.79
CA THR A 733 -29.89 20.82 3.49
C THR A 733 -31.00 19.78 3.62
N ARG A 734 -31.79 19.61 2.55
CA ARG A 734 -32.86 18.60 2.45
C ARG A 734 -32.30 17.30 1.86
N GLY A 735 -31.37 16.70 2.57
CA GLY A 735 -30.69 15.48 2.15
C GLY A 735 -29.22 15.46 2.54
N ALA A 736 -28.58 14.32 2.31
CA ALA A 736 -27.15 14.11 2.46
C ALA A 736 -26.36 14.94 1.43
N VAL A 737 -25.26 15.54 1.90
CA VAL A 737 -24.33 16.31 1.06
C VAL A 737 -23.16 15.41 0.65
N TYR A 738 -23.32 14.69 -0.47
CA TYR A 738 -22.34 13.69 -0.93
C TYR A 738 -21.07 14.30 -1.53
N ASN A 739 -21.13 15.53 -2.04
CA ASN A 739 -19.97 16.16 -2.67
C ASN A 739 -20.00 17.70 -2.55
N LEU A 740 -18.81 18.30 -2.44
CA LEU A 740 -18.58 19.73 -2.33
C LEU A 740 -17.40 20.15 -3.22
N ASN A 741 -17.61 21.16 -4.08
CA ASN A 741 -16.55 21.69 -4.95
C ASN A 741 -16.51 23.22 -4.92
N PRO A 742 -15.31 23.83 -4.93
CA PRO A 742 -15.16 25.23 -5.29
C PRO A 742 -15.52 25.44 -6.77
N PHE A 743 -16.35 26.44 -7.07
CA PHE A 743 -16.82 26.68 -8.43
C PHE A 743 -17.06 28.18 -8.67
N HIS A 744 -16.23 28.86 -9.47
CA HIS A 744 -16.31 30.31 -9.73
C HIS A 744 -16.46 31.19 -8.47
N GLY A 745 -15.66 30.92 -7.43
CA GLY A 745 -15.76 31.62 -6.14
C GLY A 745 -17.05 31.33 -5.37
N LYS A 746 -17.77 30.26 -5.73
CA LYS A 746 -19.00 29.81 -5.09
C LYS A 746 -18.83 28.36 -4.62
N LEU A 747 -19.81 27.85 -3.90
CA LEU A 747 -19.82 26.48 -3.41
C LEU A 747 -20.85 25.67 -4.19
N LEU A 748 -20.38 24.65 -4.92
CA LEU A 748 -21.23 23.69 -5.62
C LEU A 748 -21.39 22.44 -4.76
N ALA A 749 -22.63 22.04 -4.48
CA ALA A 749 -22.96 20.89 -3.64
C ALA A 749 -23.83 19.86 -4.38
N GLY A 750 -23.49 18.58 -4.23
CA GLY A 750 -24.36 17.46 -4.58
C GLY A 750 -25.19 17.02 -3.37
N ILE A 751 -26.51 17.22 -3.42
CA ILE A 751 -27.44 16.95 -2.32
C ILE A 751 -28.52 15.97 -2.80
N ASN A 752 -28.45 14.71 -2.38
CA ASN A 752 -29.24 13.60 -2.91
C ASN A 752 -29.35 13.66 -4.46
N SER A 753 -30.55 13.93 -4.98
CA SER A 753 -30.87 13.97 -6.42
C SER A 753 -30.64 15.34 -7.09
N ARG A 754 -30.04 16.31 -6.39
CA ARG A 754 -29.91 17.71 -6.83
C ARG A 754 -28.48 18.21 -6.78
N VAL A 755 -28.05 18.90 -7.83
CA VAL A 755 -26.85 19.76 -7.79
C VAL A 755 -27.27 21.18 -7.49
N GLN A 756 -26.69 21.79 -6.47
CA GLN A 756 -27.07 23.11 -5.97
C GLN A 756 -25.82 24.00 -5.86
N LEU A 757 -25.89 25.18 -6.48
CA LEU A 757 -24.87 26.22 -6.36
C LEU A 757 -25.29 27.21 -5.26
N TYR A 758 -24.33 27.57 -4.40
CA TYR A 758 -24.49 28.52 -3.30
C TYR A 758 -23.52 29.70 -3.45
N LYS A 759 -24.04 30.92 -3.32
CA LYS A 759 -23.24 32.13 -3.15
C LYS A 759 -22.88 32.34 -1.70
N TRP A 760 -21.70 32.91 -1.47
CA TRP A 760 -21.28 33.42 -0.17
C TRP A 760 -21.61 34.91 -0.10
N GLU A 761 -22.63 35.26 0.68
CA GLU A 761 -23.19 36.62 0.70
C GLU A 761 -23.17 37.19 2.12
N GLN A 762 -22.88 38.49 2.23
CA GLN A 762 -22.92 39.23 3.49
C GLN A 762 -24.35 39.68 3.77
N GLN A 763 -24.83 39.38 4.96
CA GLN A 763 -26.14 39.77 5.47
C GLN A 763 -26.09 41.18 6.07
N ASP A 764 -27.26 41.79 6.27
CA ASP A 764 -27.40 43.14 6.85
C ASP A 764 -26.82 43.26 8.27
N ASP A 765 -26.71 42.14 9.00
CA ASP A 765 -26.12 42.06 10.34
C ASP A 765 -24.58 41.98 10.34
N GLY A 766 -23.95 41.98 9.16
CA GLY A 766 -22.52 41.87 8.96
C GLY A 766 -21.99 40.43 8.91
N SER A 767 -22.80 39.42 9.24
CA SER A 767 -22.45 38.00 9.10
C SER A 767 -22.46 37.55 7.64
N ARG A 768 -21.73 36.48 7.30
CA ARG A 768 -21.75 35.87 5.95
C ARG A 768 -22.43 34.51 5.98
N GLN A 769 -23.25 34.22 4.99
CA GLN A 769 -24.00 32.97 4.89
C GLN A 769 -24.07 32.43 3.46
N LEU A 770 -24.28 31.13 3.35
CA LEU A 770 -24.53 30.46 2.07
C LEU A 770 -25.98 30.67 1.63
N VAL A 771 -26.15 31.32 0.48
CA VAL A 771 -27.44 31.60 -0.16
C VAL A 771 -27.56 30.76 -1.44
N PRO A 772 -28.63 29.96 -1.60
CA PRO A 772 -28.80 29.16 -2.81
C PRO A 772 -29.03 30.07 -4.03
N GLU A 773 -28.30 29.83 -5.11
CA GLU A 773 -28.40 30.61 -6.35
C GLU A 773 -29.22 29.86 -7.41
N CYS A 774 -28.74 28.70 -7.82
CA CYS A 774 -29.36 27.91 -8.87
C CYS A 774 -29.10 26.43 -8.66
N SER A 775 -29.85 25.60 -9.38
CA SER A 775 -29.80 24.17 -9.18
C SER A 775 -30.27 23.38 -10.38
N HIS A 776 -29.84 22.14 -10.46
CA HIS A 776 -30.34 21.15 -11.40
C HIS A 776 -30.81 19.91 -10.65
N ALA A 777 -31.95 19.35 -11.04
CA ALA A 777 -32.54 18.15 -10.46
C ALA A 777 -32.80 17.09 -11.55
N GLY A 778 -33.19 15.87 -11.16
CA GLY A 778 -33.47 14.77 -12.09
C GLY A 778 -32.40 13.67 -12.12
N HIS A 779 -31.41 13.79 -11.24
CA HIS A 779 -30.47 12.72 -10.89
C HIS A 779 -31.16 11.70 -9.96
N VAL A 780 -30.61 10.50 -9.84
CA VAL A 780 -31.03 9.56 -8.79
C VAL A 780 -30.32 9.93 -7.50
N LEU A 781 -29.00 9.82 -7.49
CA LEU A 781 -28.13 10.36 -6.45
C LEU A 781 -26.86 10.91 -7.10
N VAL A 782 -26.49 12.13 -6.71
CA VAL A 782 -25.28 12.82 -7.16
C VAL A 782 -24.14 12.43 -6.23
N LEU A 783 -23.42 11.36 -6.56
CA LEU A 783 -22.35 10.82 -5.71
C LEU A 783 -20.99 11.44 -6.05
N PHE A 784 -20.70 11.61 -7.33
CA PHE A 784 -19.41 12.10 -7.80
C PHE A 784 -19.61 13.38 -8.60
N VAL A 785 -18.86 14.42 -8.26
CA VAL A 785 -18.86 15.68 -9.00
C VAL A 785 -17.41 16.08 -9.24
N ASP A 786 -17.11 16.42 -10.47
CA ASP A 786 -15.85 17.06 -10.88
C ASP A 786 -16.19 18.32 -11.67
N VAL A 787 -15.29 19.31 -11.66
CA VAL A 787 -15.54 20.63 -12.27
C VAL A 787 -14.34 21.08 -13.11
N ARG A 788 -14.61 21.63 -14.30
CA ARG A 788 -13.58 22.16 -15.20
C ARG A 788 -14.12 23.34 -16.00
N GLY A 789 -13.61 24.55 -15.72
CA GLY A 789 -14.18 25.78 -16.28
C GLY A 789 -15.66 25.89 -15.88
N ASP A 790 -16.53 26.17 -16.85
CA ASP A 790 -17.99 26.26 -16.65
C ASP A 790 -18.70 24.88 -16.67
N PHE A 791 -17.97 23.79 -16.92
CA PHE A 791 -18.54 22.45 -17.00
C PHE A 791 -18.49 21.71 -15.66
N ILE A 792 -19.55 20.94 -15.41
CA ILE A 792 -19.72 20.12 -14.21
C ILE A 792 -20.02 18.70 -14.69
N LEU A 793 -19.14 17.76 -14.36
CA LEU A 793 -19.34 16.34 -14.61
C LEU A 793 -19.95 15.70 -13.37
N ILE A 794 -21.01 14.91 -13.58
CA ILE A 794 -21.74 14.21 -12.52
C ILE A 794 -21.66 12.71 -12.79
N GLY A 795 -21.16 11.95 -11.82
CA GLY A 795 -21.36 10.51 -11.72
C GLY A 795 -22.58 10.21 -10.85
N ASP A 796 -23.63 9.68 -11.47
CA ASP A 796 -24.88 9.31 -10.81
C ASP A 796 -24.83 7.85 -10.31
N LEU A 797 -25.55 7.53 -9.22
CA LEU A 797 -25.63 6.16 -8.69
C LEU A 797 -26.00 5.10 -9.74
N MET A 798 -26.88 5.42 -10.70
CA MET A 798 -27.30 4.44 -11.73
C MET A 798 -27.43 5.02 -13.15
N LYS A 799 -27.46 6.35 -13.30
CA LYS A 799 -27.60 7.04 -14.59
C LYS A 799 -26.25 7.43 -15.23
N SER A 800 -25.18 6.69 -14.95
CA SER A 800 -23.86 6.91 -15.57
C SER A 800 -23.37 8.37 -15.40
N MET A 801 -22.66 8.90 -16.40
CA MET A 801 -22.14 10.26 -16.43
C MET A 801 -23.10 11.27 -17.08
N GLN A 802 -23.20 12.45 -16.49
CA GLN A 802 -23.96 13.58 -17.00
C GLN A 802 -23.10 14.85 -16.97
N LEU A 803 -23.20 15.67 -18.00
CA LEU A 803 -22.44 16.92 -18.14
C LEU A 803 -23.41 18.11 -18.05
N LEU A 804 -23.24 18.92 -17.01
CA LEU A 804 -23.92 20.22 -16.91
C LEU A 804 -22.99 21.34 -17.38
N LEU A 805 -23.60 22.41 -17.89
CA LEU A 805 -22.96 23.69 -18.19
C LEU A 805 -23.56 24.75 -17.29
N TYR A 806 -22.71 25.49 -16.58
CA TYR A 806 -23.12 26.71 -15.90
C TYR A 806 -23.13 27.87 -16.89
N LYS A 807 -24.23 28.62 -16.91
CA LYS A 807 -24.34 29.87 -17.66
C LYS A 807 -24.34 31.03 -16.66
N PRO A 808 -23.21 31.73 -16.48
CA PRO A 808 -23.10 32.82 -15.52
C PRO A 808 -24.13 33.94 -15.75
N ASP A 809 -24.37 34.30 -17.02
CA ASP A 809 -25.30 35.37 -17.39
C ASP A 809 -26.77 35.05 -17.04
N GLU A 810 -27.13 33.76 -17.09
CA GLU A 810 -28.48 33.28 -16.78
C GLU A 810 -28.63 32.82 -15.32
N ASN A 811 -27.53 32.75 -14.56
CA ASN A 811 -27.44 32.06 -13.26
C ASN A 811 -28.13 30.69 -13.30
N LYS A 812 -27.85 29.88 -14.31
CA LYS A 812 -28.56 28.62 -14.56
C LYS A 812 -27.59 27.47 -14.82
N LEU A 813 -27.96 26.29 -14.33
CA LEU A 813 -27.33 25.01 -14.68
C LEU A 813 -28.16 24.33 -15.76
N GLU A 814 -27.54 24.00 -16.89
CA GLU A 814 -28.18 23.36 -18.03
C GLU A 814 -27.54 22.00 -18.31
N LEU A 815 -28.37 20.96 -18.49
CA LEU A 815 -27.88 19.65 -18.94
C LEU A 815 -27.42 19.74 -20.39
N ARG A 816 -26.11 19.61 -20.60
CA ARG A 816 -25.51 19.68 -21.94
C ARG A 816 -25.53 18.33 -22.64
N ALA A 817 -25.11 17.27 -21.95
CA ALA A 817 -25.08 15.92 -22.50
C ALA A 817 -25.17 14.88 -21.38
N ARG A 818 -25.62 13.66 -21.72
CA ARG A 818 -25.59 12.51 -20.80
C ARG A 818 -25.29 11.20 -21.52
N ASP A 819 -24.71 10.27 -20.78
CA ASP A 819 -24.71 8.87 -21.17
C ASP A 819 -26.08 8.25 -20.82
N TYR A 820 -26.62 7.47 -21.74
CA TYR A 820 -27.91 6.81 -21.59
C TYR A 820 -27.77 5.34 -21.16
N ASN A 821 -26.55 4.81 -21.16
CA ASN A 821 -26.30 3.48 -20.64
C ASN A 821 -26.46 3.50 -19.10
N PRO A 822 -27.16 2.52 -18.51
CA PRO A 822 -27.16 2.37 -17.06
C PRO A 822 -25.77 1.92 -16.61
N SER A 823 -25.16 2.68 -15.71
CA SER A 823 -23.88 2.35 -15.11
C SER A 823 -23.86 2.87 -13.68
N TRP A 824 -23.42 2.00 -12.77
CA TRP A 824 -23.43 2.29 -11.35
C TRP A 824 -22.06 2.85 -10.99
N MET A 825 -21.98 4.17 -10.97
CA MET A 825 -20.71 4.86 -10.87
C MET A 825 -20.03 4.61 -9.52
N SER A 826 -18.71 4.48 -9.55
CA SER A 826 -17.86 4.44 -8.36
C SER A 826 -16.88 5.61 -8.31
N ALA A 827 -16.53 6.19 -9.47
CA ALA A 827 -15.81 7.45 -9.58
C ALA A 827 -15.99 8.05 -10.98
N ALA A 828 -15.87 9.37 -11.11
CA ALA A 828 -15.88 10.08 -12.40
C ALA A 828 -14.95 11.30 -12.37
N THR A 829 -14.25 11.58 -13.47
CA THR A 829 -13.38 12.77 -13.61
C THR A 829 -13.24 13.22 -15.07
N PHE A 830 -12.91 14.49 -15.27
CA PHE A 830 -12.46 14.98 -16.58
C PHE A 830 -11.08 14.42 -16.92
N LEU A 831 -10.96 13.73 -18.06
CA LEU A 831 -9.66 13.34 -18.62
C LEU A 831 -9.08 14.53 -19.41
N ASP A 832 -9.90 15.10 -20.29
CA ASP A 832 -9.62 16.33 -21.03
C ASP A 832 -10.88 17.22 -21.15
N ASN A 833 -10.87 18.24 -22.00
CA ASN A 833 -12.01 19.14 -22.23
C ASN A 833 -13.24 18.40 -22.80
N ASP A 834 -13.02 17.40 -23.67
CA ASP A 834 -14.10 16.70 -24.39
C ASP A 834 -14.26 15.22 -24.02
N VAL A 835 -13.31 14.68 -23.23
CA VAL A 835 -13.25 13.27 -22.83
C VAL A 835 -13.34 13.16 -21.32
N TYR A 836 -14.26 12.31 -20.86
CA TYR A 836 -14.54 12.07 -19.45
C TYR A 836 -14.28 10.60 -19.12
N LEU A 837 -13.71 10.34 -17.95
CA LEU A 837 -13.36 9.02 -17.45
C LEU A 837 -14.33 8.63 -16.35
N GLY A 838 -14.85 7.41 -16.42
CA GLY A 838 -15.70 6.80 -15.42
C GLY A 838 -15.19 5.44 -14.96
N ALA A 839 -15.40 5.16 -13.67
CA ALA A 839 -15.31 3.83 -13.09
C ALA A 839 -16.70 3.39 -12.61
N GLU A 840 -16.99 2.10 -12.67
CA GLU A 840 -18.27 1.54 -12.24
C GLU A 840 -18.13 0.28 -11.38
N ASN A 841 -19.24 -0.15 -10.77
CA ASN A 841 -19.25 -1.18 -9.73
C ASN A 841 -18.91 -2.61 -10.21
N ASN A 842 -18.91 -2.87 -11.52
CA ASN A 842 -18.46 -4.13 -12.11
C ASN A 842 -16.95 -4.09 -12.49
N TYR A 843 -16.19 -3.21 -11.83
CA TYR A 843 -14.73 -3.08 -11.91
C TYR A 843 -14.20 -2.67 -13.30
N ASN A 844 -15.03 -2.00 -14.10
CA ASN A 844 -14.60 -1.45 -15.38
C ASN A 844 -14.25 0.04 -15.29
N LEU A 845 -13.32 0.42 -16.17
CA LEU A 845 -13.05 1.78 -16.60
C LEU A 845 -13.64 1.99 -17.99
N TYR A 846 -14.18 3.18 -18.23
CA TYR A 846 -14.64 3.56 -19.56
C TYR A 846 -14.49 5.06 -19.77
N THR A 847 -14.29 5.44 -21.04
CA THR A 847 -14.22 6.85 -21.44
C THR A 847 -15.39 7.19 -22.32
N VAL A 848 -15.98 8.36 -22.08
CA VAL A 848 -17.02 8.93 -22.92
C VAL A 848 -16.57 10.26 -23.51
N ARG A 849 -17.04 10.57 -24.72
CA ARG A 849 -16.74 11.81 -25.43
C ARG A 849 -18.03 12.61 -25.71
N LYS A 850 -17.90 13.93 -25.68
CA LYS A 850 -18.95 14.87 -26.10
C LYS A 850 -18.98 15.02 -27.63
N ASN A 851 -20.19 15.01 -28.20
CA ASN A 851 -20.41 15.05 -29.66
C ASN A 851 -20.70 16.47 -30.18
N ASP A 852 -19.79 17.42 -29.98
CA ASP A 852 -20.04 18.82 -30.40
C ASP A 852 -20.07 19.03 -31.91
N GLU A 853 -19.42 18.16 -32.69
CA GLU A 853 -19.34 18.25 -34.15
C GLU A 853 -20.62 17.80 -34.87
N VAL A 854 -21.56 17.20 -34.14
CA VAL A 854 -22.80 16.65 -34.71
C VAL A 854 -23.89 17.72 -34.78
N ALA A 855 -24.45 17.95 -35.97
CA ALA A 855 -25.47 18.97 -36.20
C ALA A 855 -26.81 18.65 -35.54
N GLU A 856 -27.15 17.36 -35.40
CA GLU A 856 -28.39 16.91 -34.75
C GLU A 856 -28.31 17.08 -33.23
N GLU A 857 -29.19 17.92 -32.69
CA GLU A 857 -29.21 18.27 -31.26
C GLU A 857 -29.41 17.06 -30.35
N GLU A 858 -30.21 16.07 -30.77
CA GLU A 858 -30.38 14.84 -29.99
C GLU A 858 -29.07 14.07 -29.85
N MET A 859 -28.30 13.93 -30.93
CA MET A 859 -27.01 13.24 -30.92
C MET A 859 -25.93 14.03 -30.18
N ARG A 860 -25.97 15.36 -30.25
CA ARG A 860 -25.10 16.26 -29.48
C ARG A 860 -25.36 16.16 -27.97
N SER A 861 -26.59 15.85 -27.56
CA SER A 861 -26.97 15.64 -26.16
C SER A 861 -26.57 14.27 -25.59
N ARG A 862 -26.01 13.38 -26.42
CA ARG A 862 -25.52 12.05 -26.01
C ARG A 862 -24.02 12.06 -25.80
N LEU A 863 -23.57 11.49 -24.69
CA LEU A 863 -22.17 11.14 -24.50
C LEU A 863 -21.91 9.77 -25.17
N GLN A 864 -20.91 9.72 -26.04
CA GLN A 864 -20.55 8.49 -26.74
C GLN A 864 -19.45 7.76 -25.97
N VAL A 865 -19.66 6.47 -25.67
CA VAL A 865 -18.59 5.60 -25.15
C VAL A 865 -17.55 5.38 -26.24
N VAL A 866 -16.31 5.81 -25.99
CA VAL A 866 -15.19 5.74 -26.95
C VAL A 866 -14.05 4.81 -26.49
N GLY A 867 -14.15 4.27 -25.27
CA GLY A 867 -13.21 3.30 -24.74
C GLY A 867 -13.79 2.54 -23.54
N GLY A 868 -13.36 1.30 -23.36
CA GLY A 868 -13.79 0.41 -22.29
C GLY A 868 -12.71 -0.62 -21.93
N TYR A 869 -12.54 -0.86 -20.63
CA TYR A 869 -11.47 -1.69 -20.09
C TYR A 869 -11.87 -2.26 -18.73
N HIS A 870 -11.69 -3.56 -18.51
CA HIS A 870 -11.90 -4.15 -17.19
C HIS A 870 -10.63 -4.04 -16.34
N LEU A 871 -10.69 -3.21 -15.32
CA LEU A 871 -9.58 -2.99 -14.39
C LEU A 871 -9.39 -4.19 -13.45
N GLY A 872 -10.50 -4.81 -13.03
CA GLY A 872 -10.51 -5.89 -12.03
C GLY A 872 -10.41 -5.39 -10.58
N ASP A 873 -10.60 -4.09 -10.36
CA ASP A 873 -10.65 -3.49 -9.03
C ASP A 873 -11.67 -2.35 -8.93
N PHE A 874 -12.13 -2.06 -7.72
CA PHE A 874 -13.14 -1.04 -7.46
C PHE A 874 -12.46 0.29 -7.12
N VAL A 875 -12.58 1.26 -8.02
CA VAL A 875 -12.00 2.60 -7.84
C VAL A 875 -12.93 3.47 -7.00
N ASN A 876 -12.43 4.02 -5.90
CA ASN A 876 -13.19 4.95 -5.06
C ASN A 876 -12.96 6.41 -5.46
N ARG A 877 -11.77 6.74 -5.96
CA ARG A 877 -11.39 8.13 -6.23
C ARG A 877 -10.43 8.24 -7.40
N PHE A 878 -10.61 9.29 -8.20
CA PHE A 878 -9.62 9.79 -9.15
C PHE A 878 -9.09 11.13 -8.66
N GLN A 879 -7.80 11.38 -8.88
CA GLN A 879 -7.17 12.66 -8.58
C GLN A 879 -6.15 13.02 -9.65
N SER A 880 -6.11 14.30 -10.04
CA SER A 880 -5.05 14.80 -10.91
C SER A 880 -3.74 14.89 -10.14
N GLY A 881 -2.65 14.40 -10.71
CA GLY A 881 -1.34 14.44 -10.07
C GLY A 881 -0.34 13.47 -10.72
N SER A 882 0.89 13.49 -10.21
CA SER A 882 1.94 12.54 -10.54
C SER A 882 2.73 12.20 -9.28
N LEU A 883 3.17 10.95 -9.16
CA LEU A 883 4.04 10.46 -8.09
C LEU A 883 5.51 10.77 -8.35
N VAL A 884 5.86 11.13 -9.59
CA VAL A 884 7.24 11.33 -10.02
C VAL A 884 7.52 12.81 -10.22
N MET A 885 8.77 13.20 -9.94
CA MET A 885 9.26 14.53 -10.26
C MET A 885 9.26 14.74 -11.78
N ARG A 886 8.51 15.75 -12.25
CA ARG A 886 8.49 16.10 -13.69
C ARG A 886 9.78 16.81 -14.08
N MET A 887 10.61 16.15 -14.88
CA MET A 887 11.82 16.75 -15.44
C MET A 887 11.46 17.67 -16.61
N PRO A 888 11.95 18.93 -16.65
CA PRO A 888 11.62 19.90 -17.71
C PRO A 888 11.98 19.46 -19.14
N ASP A 889 12.97 18.57 -19.30
CA ASP A 889 13.56 18.20 -20.59
C ASP A 889 13.00 16.88 -21.20
N SER A 890 12.07 16.18 -20.53
CA SER A 890 11.45 14.95 -21.09
C SER A 890 10.21 15.29 -21.92
N ALA A 891 10.08 14.69 -23.11
CA ALA A 891 8.90 14.86 -23.98
C ALA A 891 7.62 14.30 -23.34
N LEU A 892 7.75 13.30 -22.44
CA LEU A 892 6.65 12.67 -21.71
C LEU A 892 6.26 13.43 -20.42
N SER A 893 7.03 14.43 -20.00
CA SER A 893 6.73 15.24 -18.79
C SER A 893 5.40 16.02 -18.84
N ASN A 894 4.87 16.24 -20.05
CA ASN A 894 3.62 16.95 -20.30
C ASN A 894 2.39 16.04 -20.48
N VAL A 895 2.54 14.72 -20.38
CA VAL A 895 1.40 13.80 -20.52
C VAL A 895 0.41 14.03 -19.38
N PRO A 896 -0.88 14.27 -19.67
CA PRO A 896 -1.92 14.36 -18.64
C PRO A 896 -2.07 13.00 -17.93
N THR A 897 -1.99 13.03 -16.60
CA THR A 897 -2.08 11.85 -15.74
C THR A 897 -3.20 11.99 -14.71
N LYS A 898 -3.90 10.88 -14.46
CA LYS A 898 -4.88 10.72 -13.39
C LYS A 898 -4.44 9.55 -12.51
N ILE A 899 -4.35 9.78 -11.21
CA ILE A 899 -4.12 8.75 -10.22
C ILE A 899 -5.49 8.22 -9.77
N TYR A 900 -5.60 6.92 -9.50
CA TYR A 900 -6.75 6.32 -8.85
C TYR A 900 -6.34 5.52 -7.61
N GLY A 901 -7.24 5.50 -6.62
CA GLY A 901 -7.12 4.66 -5.42
C GLY A 901 -8.29 3.68 -5.36
N SER A 902 -8.02 2.43 -4.98
CA SER A 902 -9.00 1.34 -4.99
C SER A 902 -9.28 0.73 -3.62
N ILE A 903 -10.34 -0.09 -3.55
CA ILE A 903 -10.70 -0.84 -2.33
C ILE A 903 -9.67 -1.90 -1.94
N SER A 904 -8.84 -2.37 -2.88
CA SER A 904 -7.84 -3.39 -2.59
C SER A 904 -6.53 -2.80 -2.04
N GLY A 905 -6.45 -1.46 -1.92
CA GLY A 905 -5.23 -0.74 -1.57
C GLY A 905 -4.32 -0.46 -2.77
N ALA A 906 -4.75 -0.79 -3.99
CA ALA A 906 -3.97 -0.47 -5.18
C ALA A 906 -4.06 1.02 -5.51
N VAL A 907 -2.93 1.56 -5.97
CA VAL A 907 -2.83 2.90 -6.55
C VAL A 907 -2.38 2.72 -7.99
N GLY A 908 -3.11 3.28 -8.94
CA GLY A 908 -2.70 3.24 -10.34
C GLY A 908 -2.79 4.58 -11.02
N VAL A 909 -2.22 4.63 -12.21
CA VAL A 909 -2.06 5.85 -13.01
C VAL A 909 -2.62 5.60 -14.40
N ILE A 910 -3.41 6.57 -14.86
CA ILE A 910 -4.00 6.60 -16.19
C ILE A 910 -3.38 7.79 -16.92
N ALA A 911 -2.69 7.52 -18.02
CA ALA A 911 -2.02 8.51 -18.84
C ALA A 911 -2.67 8.61 -20.23
N SER A 912 -2.93 9.82 -20.69
CA SER A 912 -3.50 10.05 -22.04
C SER A 912 -2.38 10.08 -23.09
N ILE A 913 -2.36 9.09 -23.99
CA ILE A 913 -1.30 8.92 -24.99
C ILE A 913 -1.76 9.31 -26.39
N GLY A 914 -0.80 9.63 -27.27
CA GLY A 914 -1.07 9.90 -28.68
C GLY A 914 -1.48 8.65 -29.46
N ALA A 915 -2.19 8.83 -30.59
CA ALA A 915 -2.67 7.74 -31.44
C ALA A 915 -1.54 6.84 -31.96
N GLU A 916 -0.42 7.44 -32.41
CA GLU A 916 0.75 6.71 -32.90
C GLU A 916 1.35 5.79 -31.84
N HIS A 917 1.54 6.31 -30.61
CA HIS A 917 2.03 5.52 -29.48
C HIS A 917 1.04 4.42 -29.08
N TYR A 918 -0.27 4.70 -29.11
CA TYR A 918 -1.29 3.68 -28.83
C TYR A 918 -1.25 2.55 -29.86
N GLU A 919 -1.13 2.86 -31.14
CA GLU A 919 -1.03 1.86 -32.21
C GLU A 919 0.20 0.96 -32.04
N MET A 920 1.35 1.56 -31.72
CA MET A 920 2.58 0.85 -31.42
C MET A 920 2.39 -0.09 -30.23
N LEU A 921 1.94 0.44 -29.08
CA LEU A 921 1.76 -0.32 -27.85
C LEU A 921 0.68 -1.42 -27.96
N ALA A 922 -0.39 -1.18 -28.73
CA ALA A 922 -1.41 -2.19 -28.98
C ALA A 922 -0.85 -3.41 -29.72
N LYS A 923 0.04 -3.20 -30.71
CA LYS A 923 0.73 -4.30 -31.40
C LYS A 923 1.65 -5.05 -30.45
N VAL A 924 2.41 -4.33 -29.62
CA VAL A 924 3.29 -4.92 -28.59
C VAL A 924 2.49 -5.76 -27.60
N GLN A 925 1.36 -5.26 -27.10
CA GLN A 925 0.47 -5.98 -26.18
C GLN A 925 -0.06 -7.29 -26.81
N ILE A 926 -0.46 -7.25 -28.09
CA ILE A 926 -0.91 -8.45 -28.82
C ILE A 926 0.23 -9.47 -28.98
N ALA A 927 1.46 -9.02 -29.23
CA ALA A 927 2.62 -9.91 -29.29
C ALA A 927 2.94 -10.52 -27.92
N LEU A 928 2.90 -9.73 -26.85
CA LEU A 928 3.13 -10.18 -25.47
C LEU A 928 2.14 -11.27 -25.04
N THR A 929 0.85 -11.13 -25.36
CA THR A 929 -0.16 -12.16 -24.98
C THR A 929 0.05 -13.52 -25.65
N LYS A 930 0.87 -13.61 -26.71
CA LYS A 930 1.23 -14.90 -27.33
C LYS A 930 2.45 -15.56 -26.68
N VAL A 931 3.33 -14.76 -26.08
CA VAL A 931 4.57 -15.23 -25.45
C VAL A 931 4.35 -15.48 -23.96
N ILE A 932 3.62 -14.58 -23.30
CA ILE A 932 3.29 -14.66 -21.87
C ILE A 932 1.97 -15.41 -21.72
N SER A 933 2.05 -16.66 -21.29
CA SER A 933 0.87 -17.45 -20.92
C SER A 933 0.37 -17.05 -19.53
N GLY A 934 -0.90 -16.67 -19.41
CA GLY A 934 -1.52 -16.44 -18.11
C GLY A 934 -1.57 -17.70 -17.24
N VAL A 935 -1.40 -17.52 -15.92
CA VAL A 935 -1.51 -18.61 -14.95
C VAL A 935 -2.92 -19.22 -15.01
N GLY A 936 -3.01 -20.55 -15.01
CA GLY A 936 -4.30 -21.24 -14.99
C GLY A 936 -5.04 -21.29 -16.31
N GLY A 937 -4.39 -20.97 -17.44
CA GLY A 937 -5.08 -20.88 -18.74
C GLY A 937 -6.02 -19.68 -18.84
N LEU A 938 -5.87 -18.71 -17.95
CA LEU A 938 -6.64 -17.47 -17.97
C LEU A 938 -6.08 -16.54 -19.05
N GLU A 939 -6.93 -16.11 -19.98
CA GLU A 939 -6.52 -15.25 -21.09
C GLU A 939 -6.61 -13.76 -20.72
N HIS A 940 -5.54 -13.01 -20.98
CA HIS A 940 -5.49 -11.55 -20.78
C HIS A 940 -6.64 -10.82 -21.49
N LYS A 941 -6.89 -11.19 -22.76
CA LYS A 941 -7.93 -10.57 -23.59
C LYS A 941 -9.33 -10.75 -22.99
N GLU A 942 -9.62 -11.93 -22.44
CA GLU A 942 -10.89 -12.20 -21.79
C GLU A 942 -11.01 -11.42 -20.48
N TYR A 943 -9.94 -11.41 -19.68
CA TYR A 943 -9.89 -10.67 -18.42
C TYR A 943 -10.15 -9.17 -18.61
N ARG A 944 -9.47 -8.53 -19.57
CA ARG A 944 -9.61 -7.08 -19.84
C ARG A 944 -10.87 -6.69 -20.61
N SER A 945 -11.67 -7.66 -21.07
CA SER A 945 -12.88 -7.40 -21.85
C SER A 945 -13.93 -6.61 -21.05
N PHE A 946 -14.55 -5.63 -21.71
CA PHE A 946 -15.54 -4.76 -21.09
C PHE A 946 -16.91 -5.47 -21.06
N GLN A 947 -17.41 -5.70 -19.84
CA GLN A 947 -18.69 -6.38 -19.61
C GLN A 947 -19.51 -5.60 -18.59
N THR A 948 -20.75 -5.26 -18.94
CA THR A 948 -21.71 -4.67 -18.00
C THR A 948 -22.86 -5.63 -17.75
N PRO A 949 -23.50 -5.63 -16.57
CA PRO A 949 -24.62 -6.51 -16.26
C PRO A 949 -25.81 -6.37 -17.23
N PHE A 950 -25.96 -5.19 -17.83
CA PHE A 950 -27.08 -4.83 -18.72
C PHE A 950 -26.80 -5.14 -20.19
N SER A 951 -25.54 -5.33 -20.59
CA SER A 951 -25.15 -5.75 -21.94
C SER A 951 -24.84 -7.23 -21.97
N LYS A 952 -25.60 -8.00 -22.75
CA LYS A 952 -25.27 -9.40 -23.04
C LYS A 952 -24.02 -9.55 -23.92
N ASN A 953 -23.59 -8.47 -24.57
CA ASN A 953 -22.41 -8.47 -25.41
C ASN A 953 -21.20 -8.05 -24.56
N THR A 954 -20.27 -8.98 -24.40
CA THR A 954 -18.92 -8.68 -23.92
C THR A 954 -18.17 -8.00 -25.06
N ALA A 955 -17.71 -6.77 -24.84
CA ALA A 955 -16.92 -6.03 -25.81
C ALA A 955 -15.43 -6.25 -25.56
N ALA A 956 -14.64 -6.33 -26.62
CA ALA A 956 -13.18 -6.30 -26.48
C ALA A 956 -12.75 -4.96 -25.84
N SER A 957 -11.64 -4.98 -25.11
CA SER A 957 -11.08 -3.72 -24.61
C SER A 957 -10.67 -2.82 -25.77
N GLN A 958 -11.01 -1.53 -25.65
CA GLN A 958 -10.72 -0.52 -26.66
C GLN A 958 -10.38 0.81 -25.99
N GLY A 959 -9.42 1.55 -26.54
CA GLY A 959 -9.02 2.88 -26.03
C GLY A 959 -8.15 2.84 -24.79
N PHE A 960 -7.72 1.64 -24.36
CA PHE A 960 -6.87 1.43 -23.21
C PHE A 960 -5.76 0.42 -23.53
N ILE A 961 -4.55 0.71 -23.08
CA ILE A 961 -3.38 -0.17 -23.07
C ILE A 961 -3.12 -0.59 -21.62
N ASP A 962 -2.88 -1.88 -21.42
CA ASP A 962 -2.53 -2.47 -20.12
C ASP A 962 -1.03 -2.35 -19.89
N GLY A 963 -0.63 -1.31 -19.16
CA GLY A 963 0.76 -1.04 -18.81
C GLY A 963 1.40 -2.14 -17.98
N ASP A 964 0.63 -2.77 -17.09
CA ASP A 964 1.11 -3.89 -16.27
C ASP A 964 1.56 -5.10 -17.11
N LEU A 965 0.99 -5.27 -18.31
CA LEU A 965 1.41 -6.29 -19.26
C LEU A 965 2.56 -5.79 -20.14
N VAL A 966 2.47 -4.55 -20.64
CA VAL A 966 3.48 -3.98 -21.53
C VAL A 966 4.84 -3.88 -20.85
N GLU A 967 4.89 -3.47 -19.59
CA GLU A 967 6.13 -3.30 -18.83
C GLU A 967 6.86 -4.64 -18.57
N GLN A 968 6.15 -5.77 -18.60
CA GLN A 968 6.77 -7.09 -18.48
C GLN A 968 7.80 -7.38 -19.59
N ILE A 969 7.73 -6.67 -20.73
CA ILE A 969 8.76 -6.78 -21.77
C ILE A 969 10.16 -6.44 -21.24
N LEU A 970 10.25 -5.56 -20.24
CA LEU A 970 11.50 -5.18 -19.57
C LEU A 970 12.00 -6.28 -18.63
N ASP A 971 11.11 -7.10 -18.09
CA ASP A 971 11.45 -8.19 -17.17
C ASP A 971 11.73 -9.52 -17.87
N LEU A 972 11.28 -9.69 -19.13
CA LEU A 972 11.49 -10.92 -19.88
C LEU A 972 12.99 -11.18 -20.15
N PRO A 973 13.44 -12.46 -20.09
CA PRO A 973 14.74 -12.87 -20.60
C PRO A 973 14.92 -12.52 -22.09
N VAL A 974 16.18 -12.42 -22.55
CA VAL A 974 16.50 -12.08 -23.94
C VAL A 974 15.74 -12.95 -24.95
N GLU A 975 15.70 -14.26 -24.73
CA GLU A 975 14.96 -15.21 -25.59
C GLU A 975 13.45 -14.89 -25.67
N GLY A 976 12.86 -14.50 -24.54
CA GLY A 976 11.45 -14.09 -24.46
C GLY A 976 11.19 -12.78 -25.20
N ARG A 977 12.09 -11.80 -25.07
CA ARG A 977 12.01 -10.53 -25.80
C ARG A 977 12.13 -10.75 -27.31
N ASP A 978 13.09 -11.55 -27.74
CA ASP A 978 13.30 -11.89 -29.15
C ASP A 978 12.05 -12.58 -29.75
N ALA A 979 11.39 -13.46 -28.97
CA ALA A 979 10.14 -14.08 -29.38
C ALA A 979 9.00 -13.05 -29.57
N VAL A 980 8.89 -12.05 -28.69
CA VAL A 980 7.92 -10.95 -28.82
C VAL A 980 8.20 -10.12 -30.07
N PHE A 981 9.47 -9.74 -30.32
CA PHE A 981 9.83 -8.95 -31.49
C PHE A 981 9.70 -9.74 -32.81
N ALA A 982 9.90 -11.06 -32.77
CA ALA A 982 9.65 -11.93 -33.92
C ALA A 982 8.15 -11.92 -34.32
N GLU A 983 7.25 -11.88 -33.34
CA GLU A 983 5.80 -11.76 -33.59
C GLU A 983 5.41 -10.42 -34.23
N LEU A 984 6.20 -9.36 -34.00
CA LEU A 984 6.02 -8.03 -34.61
C LEU A 984 6.53 -7.96 -36.05
N LYS A 985 7.18 -9.01 -36.57
CA LYS A 985 7.62 -9.15 -37.98
C LYS A 985 8.46 -7.97 -38.52
N GLY A 986 9.19 -7.28 -37.65
CA GLY A 986 10.00 -6.12 -38.02
C GLY A 986 9.21 -4.87 -38.40
N GLU A 987 7.93 -4.79 -38.04
CA GLU A 987 7.12 -3.58 -38.28
C GLU A 987 7.55 -2.40 -37.40
N ILE A 988 8.16 -2.67 -36.24
CA ILE A 988 8.57 -1.69 -35.24
C ILE A 988 9.99 -2.05 -34.79
N ASP A 989 10.82 -1.03 -34.61
CA ASP A 989 12.17 -1.18 -34.10
C ASP A 989 12.17 -1.56 -32.59
N PRO A 990 12.83 -2.66 -32.19
CA PRO A 990 12.86 -3.11 -30.80
C PRO A 990 13.42 -2.10 -29.80
N GLU A 991 14.48 -1.38 -30.18
CA GLU A 991 15.14 -0.42 -29.30
C GLU A 991 14.21 0.76 -28.99
N THR A 992 13.49 1.24 -30.01
CA THR A 992 12.46 2.28 -29.86
C THR A 992 11.36 1.87 -28.88
N VAL A 993 10.88 0.62 -28.93
CA VAL A 993 9.87 0.12 -28.00
C VAL A 993 10.40 0.09 -26.57
N LEU A 994 11.59 -0.48 -26.37
CA LEU A 994 12.18 -0.62 -25.03
C LEU A 994 12.43 0.74 -24.39
N GLN A 995 13.02 1.68 -25.14
CA GLN A 995 13.27 3.05 -24.65
C GLN A 995 11.96 3.75 -24.28
N PHE A 996 10.91 3.61 -25.10
CA PHE A 996 9.63 4.25 -24.81
C PHE A 996 8.92 3.66 -23.59
N VAL A 997 8.94 2.33 -23.42
CA VAL A 997 8.36 1.67 -22.24
C VAL A 997 9.13 2.03 -20.98
N GLU A 998 10.46 2.11 -21.04
CA GLU A 998 11.31 2.55 -19.92
C GLU A 998 11.03 4.02 -19.54
N GLU A 999 10.87 4.92 -20.52
CA GLU A 999 10.52 6.33 -20.26
C GLU A 999 9.11 6.46 -19.67
N LEU A 1000 8.14 5.67 -20.14
CA LEU A 1000 6.79 5.63 -19.56
C LEU A 1000 6.81 5.14 -18.10
N SER A 1001 7.47 4.02 -17.82
CA SER A 1001 7.60 3.49 -16.46
C SER A 1001 8.19 4.54 -15.52
N ARG A 1002 9.30 5.18 -15.92
CA ARG A 1002 9.93 6.26 -15.14
C ARG A 1002 9.06 7.49 -14.94
N THR A 1003 8.14 7.80 -15.85
CA THR A 1003 7.31 9.02 -15.76
C THR A 1003 6.04 8.80 -14.93
N LEU A 1004 5.58 7.55 -14.83
CA LEU A 1004 4.28 7.23 -14.25
C LEU A 1004 4.35 6.74 -12.81
N HIS A 1005 5.43 6.09 -12.36
CA HIS A 1005 5.54 5.64 -10.97
C HIS A 1005 6.96 5.66 -10.41
#